data_AF-A0A368DUW9-F1
#
_entry.id   AF-A0A368DUW9-F1
#
_cell.length_a   1.000
_cell.length_b   1.000
_cell.length_c   1.000
_cell.angle_alpha   90.00
_cell.angle_beta   90.00
_cell.angle_gamma   90.00
#
_symmetry.space_group_name_H-M   'P 1'
#
loop_
_entity.id
_entity.type
_entity.pdbx_description
1 polymer ?
#
loop_
_entity_poly.entity_id
_entity_poly.type
_entity_poly.pdbx_seq_one_letter_code
_entity_poly.pdbx_strand_id
1 'polypeptide(L)'
;MELFFLAVLFLTMAFALGSGYPVAFSLPGAAIISIVLAALFGFLLEGNSAAYFHSGSPYQWLSAGVTNLRFVYWDVERDTLIAIPLFIFMGIMLQKSKIAEDLLVTMANLFGPVPGGLGISVVFVGALLAATTGIVGATVVAMGLISLPVMLRNKYSPALATGTIAASGTLGQIIPPSIVLIILADQLGSAADQANSMRKSLYKEATGDLSMPSVMDVTSTSAGEMFLGAFVPGVVLVLLYMIFILILALFFPRLAPSVPYNGKMDAAFWFRVGFILIPPLTLIVLVLGSIITGIATVNQAGAIGAAGALVMAGYRLNPRQDYTAYIPAIVLLISILTMAFALSNFDMNILLIQDGKDLMGIIIGLIGATLFIVSLVWSSFRLFKIEGTLNDVMLETAKTTSLVFIILLGAAVLTAAFRAFGGEELVREFLNSLPGGFWAKFIIVMAVIFLLGFFLDFIEIAVVVVPIVAPILLADPSANITAVWLGVMIGLNIQTSFLTPPFGFALFYLRGVAPAIVKTVQMYKGVVPFIILQLSALFIVGYYPALVNYLPNRASFLSDNAPPPKNPRLQYCIEQYSANILFSEENLVQNAVQELAVVNTSMLPKNVKSELENAIAEADLAILSLENAMKQEDLIENKAIKYRPALNKVRRIESRINLKKREIKKLKKELVLQKTLRNSSAEKSIASEIEDIEKEIDKLSKQKPANWDQIYEEFNNLMQTERKHRSSYRRMAENSFKVVEELKVILSSDQEISQLKREYVSILEKSSRLEKEQRVNALIEFAKKVGQVKGTSEPKSGLSRAIRELKKKNVNEEKVTENLDLALIGITELNDWVSKAKGPLEISLKNYLDKTRASLGIRAQEKFNKDLALYLARCNANHRDLSLNF
;
A
#
# COMPACT_ATOMS: atom_id res chain seq x y z
N MET A 1 -5.81 -18.12 35.49
CA MET A 1 -7.14 -18.48 34.94
C MET A 1 -7.35 -17.99 33.51
N GLU A 2 -6.87 -16.81 33.12
CA GLU A 2 -6.94 -16.31 31.72
C GLU A 2 -6.38 -17.31 30.69
N LEU A 3 -5.18 -17.85 30.94
CA LEU A 3 -4.55 -18.86 30.08
C LEU A 3 -5.37 -20.16 29.95
N PHE A 4 -6.18 -20.49 30.97
CA PHE A 4 -7.05 -21.66 30.91
C PHE A 4 -8.19 -21.42 29.91
N PHE A 5 -8.87 -20.28 29.96
CA PHE A 5 -9.92 -19.95 28.99
C PHE A 5 -9.36 -19.70 27.58
N LEU A 6 -8.13 -19.21 27.47
CA LEU A 6 -7.40 -19.19 26.21
C LEU A 6 -7.16 -20.61 25.67
N ALA A 7 -6.78 -21.56 26.52
CA ALA A 7 -6.63 -22.97 26.12
C ALA A 7 -7.97 -23.60 25.74
N VAL A 8 -9.06 -23.30 26.47
CA VAL A 8 -10.43 -23.73 26.11
C VAL A 8 -10.81 -23.21 24.73
N LEU A 9 -10.50 -21.95 24.42
CA LEU A 9 -10.73 -21.37 23.10
C LEU A 9 -10.02 -22.15 21.99
N PHE A 10 -8.72 -22.41 22.14
CA PHE A 10 -7.97 -23.18 21.15
C PHE A 10 -8.41 -24.64 21.03
N LEU A 11 -8.70 -25.30 22.16
CA LEU A 11 -9.12 -26.70 22.16
C LEU A 11 -10.51 -26.88 21.54
N THR A 12 -11.46 -26.00 21.86
CA THR A 12 -12.80 -26.03 21.26
C THR A 12 -12.74 -25.74 19.77
N MET A 13 -11.93 -24.75 19.36
CA MET A 13 -11.68 -24.45 17.95
C MET A 13 -11.03 -25.63 17.23
N ALA A 14 -9.93 -26.17 17.75
CA ALA A 14 -9.21 -27.30 17.15
C ALA A 14 -10.08 -28.56 17.06
N PHE A 15 -10.90 -28.84 18.08
CA PHE A 15 -11.84 -29.95 18.06
C PHE A 15 -12.94 -29.77 17.01
N ALA A 16 -13.55 -28.58 16.93
CA ALA A 16 -14.57 -28.28 15.94
C ALA A 16 -14.01 -28.39 14.51
N LEU A 17 -12.83 -27.83 14.26
CA LEU A 17 -12.15 -27.95 12.97
C LEU A 17 -11.75 -29.39 12.65
N GLY A 18 -11.21 -30.13 13.63
CA GLY A 18 -10.81 -31.53 13.49
C GLY A 18 -11.98 -32.48 13.21
N SER A 19 -13.19 -32.13 13.67
CA SER A 19 -14.43 -32.85 13.34
C SER A 19 -14.93 -32.62 11.91
N GLY A 20 -14.31 -31.69 11.17
CA GLY A 20 -14.76 -31.28 9.83
C GLY A 20 -15.95 -30.32 9.85
N TYR A 21 -16.24 -29.68 10.98
CA TYR A 21 -17.32 -28.70 11.08
C TYR A 21 -16.96 -27.41 10.31
N PRO A 22 -17.91 -26.79 9.56
CA PRO A 22 -17.59 -25.63 8.74
C PRO A 22 -16.99 -24.49 9.55
N VAL A 23 -15.85 -23.98 9.09
CA VAL A 23 -15.03 -23.02 9.84
C VAL A 23 -15.76 -21.71 10.13
N ALA A 24 -16.61 -21.31 9.20
CA ALA A 24 -17.54 -20.19 9.31
C ALA A 24 -18.32 -20.19 10.65
N PHE A 25 -18.66 -21.38 11.17
CA PHE A 25 -19.36 -21.52 12.45
C PHE A 25 -18.42 -21.93 13.60
N SER A 26 -17.35 -22.68 13.30
CA SER A 26 -16.35 -23.11 14.31
C SER A 26 -15.65 -21.93 15.00
N LEU A 27 -15.20 -20.92 14.25
CA LEU A 27 -14.47 -19.76 14.81
C LEU A 27 -15.34 -18.90 15.75
N PRO A 28 -16.52 -18.39 15.34
CA PRO A 28 -17.36 -17.61 16.24
C PRO A 28 -17.91 -18.47 17.39
N GLY A 29 -18.24 -19.74 17.11
CA GLY A 29 -18.74 -20.66 18.11
C GLY A 29 -17.75 -20.87 19.26
N ALA A 30 -16.49 -21.20 18.94
CA ALA A 30 -15.44 -21.39 19.94
C ALA A 30 -15.20 -20.10 20.76
N ALA A 31 -15.19 -18.95 20.10
CA ALA A 31 -15.02 -17.64 20.73
C ALA A 31 -16.16 -17.30 21.70
N ILE A 32 -17.41 -17.41 21.25
CA ILE A 32 -18.60 -17.13 22.08
C ILE A 32 -18.68 -18.09 23.26
N ILE A 33 -18.49 -19.40 23.02
CA ILE A 33 -18.51 -20.42 24.08
C ILE A 33 -17.47 -20.09 25.15
N SER A 34 -16.24 -19.75 24.75
CA SER A 34 -15.16 -19.46 25.69
C SER A 34 -15.43 -18.18 26.51
N ILE A 35 -15.92 -17.11 25.86
CA ILE A 35 -16.29 -15.86 26.56
C ILE A 35 -17.44 -16.11 27.54
N VAL A 36 -18.49 -16.83 27.12
CA VAL A 36 -19.65 -17.10 27.97
C VAL A 36 -19.27 -17.98 29.15
N LEU A 37 -18.46 -19.02 28.94
CA LEU A 37 -17.96 -19.86 30.02
C LEU A 37 -17.10 -19.06 31.00
N ALA A 38 -16.17 -18.23 30.50
CA ALA A 38 -15.36 -17.36 31.36
C ALA A 38 -16.22 -16.41 32.20
N ALA A 39 -17.24 -15.80 31.60
CA ALA A 39 -18.17 -14.92 32.30
C ALA A 39 -19.00 -15.65 33.36
N LEU A 40 -19.50 -16.84 33.03
CA LEU A 40 -20.31 -17.67 33.93
C LEU A 40 -19.49 -18.15 35.13
N PHE A 41 -18.29 -18.69 34.89
CA PHE A 41 -17.42 -19.14 35.97
C PHE A 41 -16.88 -17.97 36.79
N GLY A 42 -16.59 -16.81 36.18
CA GLY A 42 -16.18 -15.61 36.91
C GLY A 42 -17.28 -15.11 37.85
N PHE A 43 -18.53 -15.16 37.40
CA PHE A 43 -19.68 -14.84 38.25
C PHE A 43 -19.90 -15.85 39.37
N LEU A 44 -19.80 -17.16 39.09
CA LEU A 44 -20.06 -18.21 40.09
C LEU A 44 -18.95 -18.33 41.16
N LEU A 45 -17.67 -18.22 40.76
CA LEU A 45 -16.54 -18.47 41.65
C LEU A 45 -16.03 -17.19 42.33
N GLU A 46 -16.08 -16.05 41.64
CA GLU A 46 -15.46 -14.80 42.11
C GLU A 46 -16.47 -13.65 42.28
N GLY A 47 -17.76 -13.89 41.99
CA GLY A 47 -18.81 -12.89 42.12
C GLY A 47 -18.75 -11.75 41.07
N ASN A 48 -17.83 -11.84 40.10
CA ASN A 48 -17.63 -10.83 39.07
C ASN A 48 -17.42 -11.49 37.69
N SER A 49 -18.32 -11.19 36.75
CA SER A 49 -18.26 -11.75 35.39
C SER A 49 -17.03 -11.30 34.57
N ALA A 50 -16.35 -10.23 34.98
CA ALA A 50 -15.13 -9.75 34.33
C ALA A 50 -13.84 -10.39 34.88
N ALA A 51 -13.91 -11.26 35.90
CA ALA A 51 -12.73 -11.63 36.66
C ALA A 51 -11.69 -12.49 35.89
N TYR A 52 -12.15 -13.24 34.88
CA TYR A 52 -11.28 -14.07 34.03
C TYR A 52 -10.87 -13.42 32.70
N PHE A 53 -11.07 -12.12 32.57
CA PHE A 53 -10.68 -11.34 31.40
C PHE A 53 -9.46 -10.48 31.73
N HIS A 54 -8.49 -10.46 30.82
CA HIS A 54 -7.26 -9.67 30.97
C HIS A 54 -7.57 -8.15 31.05
N SER A 55 -8.59 -7.70 30.32
CA SER A 55 -9.12 -6.35 30.38
C SER A 55 -10.59 -6.33 29.93
N GLY A 56 -11.36 -5.30 30.31
CA GLY A 56 -12.73 -5.12 29.84
C GLY A 56 -13.77 -6.09 30.42
N SER A 57 -15.01 -6.00 29.95
CA SER A 57 -16.13 -6.86 30.38
C SER A 57 -16.55 -7.85 29.28
N PRO A 58 -17.23 -8.97 29.62
CA PRO A 58 -17.70 -9.93 28.62
C PRO A 58 -18.54 -9.31 27.51
N TYR A 59 -19.43 -8.38 27.87
CA TYR A 59 -20.27 -7.67 26.90
C TYR A 59 -19.45 -6.78 25.97
N GLN A 60 -18.41 -6.11 26.48
CA GLN A 60 -17.52 -5.29 25.66
C GLN A 60 -16.79 -6.12 24.60
N TRP A 61 -16.33 -7.33 24.92
CA TRP A 61 -15.64 -8.18 23.95
C TRP A 61 -16.58 -8.83 22.93
N LEU A 62 -17.76 -9.28 23.36
CA LEU A 62 -18.77 -9.80 22.43
C LEU A 62 -19.26 -8.71 21.48
N SER A 63 -19.53 -7.51 22.02
CA SER A 63 -19.93 -6.36 21.20
C SER A 63 -18.79 -5.90 20.32
N ALA A 64 -17.55 -5.80 20.80
CA ALA A 64 -16.40 -5.39 20.01
C ALA A 64 -16.17 -6.27 18.78
N GLY A 65 -16.35 -7.60 18.91
CA GLY A 65 -16.25 -8.51 17.77
C GLY A 65 -17.25 -8.19 16.65
N VAL A 66 -18.49 -7.83 17.03
CA VAL A 66 -19.57 -7.51 16.09
C VAL A 66 -19.51 -6.06 15.59
N THR A 67 -19.21 -5.11 16.47
CA THR A 67 -19.16 -3.68 16.15
C THR A 67 -17.95 -3.32 15.31
N ASN A 68 -16.79 -3.98 15.50
CA ASN A 68 -15.63 -3.78 14.63
C ASN A 68 -15.96 -4.18 13.18
N LEU A 69 -16.65 -5.30 12.95
CA LEU A 69 -17.03 -5.68 11.59
C LEU A 69 -18.14 -4.79 11.03
N ARG A 70 -19.13 -4.42 11.85
CA ARG A 70 -20.17 -3.45 11.45
C ARG A 70 -19.57 -2.10 11.05
N PHE A 71 -18.56 -1.63 11.77
CA PHE A 71 -17.83 -0.39 11.45
C PHE A 71 -17.07 -0.53 10.13
N VAL A 72 -16.39 -1.66 9.89
CA VAL A 72 -15.66 -1.92 8.63
C VAL A 72 -16.58 -1.95 7.39
N TYR A 73 -17.86 -2.31 7.53
CA TYR A 73 -18.80 -2.35 6.39
C TYR A 73 -19.64 -1.07 6.22
N TRP A 74 -19.96 -0.36 7.31
CA TRP A 74 -20.71 0.90 7.23
C TRP A 74 -19.82 2.10 6.89
N ASP A 75 -18.51 1.97 7.12
CA ASP A 75 -17.54 2.95 6.65
C ASP A 75 -17.41 2.86 5.13
N VAL A 76 -18.06 3.80 4.44
CA VAL A 76 -18.05 3.92 2.98
C VAL A 76 -16.61 4.10 2.44
N GLU A 77 -15.63 4.42 3.31
CA GLU A 77 -14.23 4.57 2.91
C GLU A 77 -13.42 3.25 2.89
N ARG A 78 -13.89 2.16 3.52
CA ARG A 78 -13.23 0.83 3.50
C ARG A 78 -13.79 -0.10 2.42
N ASP A 79 -13.73 0.38 1.17
CA ASP A 79 -14.31 -0.20 -0.05
C ASP A 79 -13.75 -1.57 -0.53
N THR A 80 -12.72 -2.12 0.12
CA THR A 80 -11.97 -3.27 -0.43
C THR A 80 -12.76 -4.57 -0.40
N LEU A 81 -13.62 -4.79 0.60
CA LEU A 81 -14.39 -6.03 0.74
C LEU A 81 -15.56 -6.13 -0.26
N ILE A 82 -16.09 -5.00 -0.76
CA ILE A 82 -17.12 -4.96 -1.81
C ILE A 82 -16.57 -5.52 -3.13
N ALA A 83 -15.27 -5.42 -3.34
CA ALA A 83 -14.62 -5.98 -4.52
C ALA A 83 -14.67 -7.52 -4.56
N ILE A 84 -14.71 -8.19 -3.41
CA ILE A 84 -14.68 -9.66 -3.31
C ILE A 84 -15.85 -10.30 -4.10
N PRO A 85 -17.13 -9.97 -3.85
CA PRO A 85 -18.24 -10.53 -4.65
C PRO A 85 -18.14 -10.24 -6.15
N LEU A 86 -17.65 -9.05 -6.55
CA LEU A 86 -17.51 -8.68 -7.96
C LEU A 86 -16.43 -9.52 -8.66
N PHE A 87 -15.30 -9.75 -8.01
CA PHE A 87 -14.24 -10.63 -8.53
C PHE A 87 -14.65 -12.10 -8.54
N ILE A 88 -15.35 -12.58 -7.50
CA ILE A 88 -15.92 -13.93 -7.48
C ILE A 88 -16.89 -14.11 -8.66
N PHE A 89 -17.79 -13.15 -8.88
CA PHE A 89 -18.74 -13.17 -9.98
C PHE A 89 -18.03 -13.23 -11.33
N MET A 90 -17.06 -12.34 -11.56
CA MET A 90 -16.26 -12.31 -12.79
C MET A 90 -15.60 -13.66 -13.05
N GLY A 91 -14.97 -14.22 -12.02
CA GLY A 91 -14.30 -15.52 -12.07
C GLY A 91 -15.21 -16.68 -12.46
N ILE A 92 -16.31 -16.84 -11.73
CA ILE A 92 -17.27 -17.91 -11.97
C ILE A 92 -17.92 -17.75 -13.35
N MET A 93 -18.23 -16.51 -13.76
CA MET A 93 -18.78 -16.23 -15.09
C MET A 93 -17.82 -16.65 -16.21
N LEU A 94 -16.53 -16.31 -16.09
CA LEU A 94 -15.51 -16.71 -17.06
C LEU A 94 -15.31 -18.22 -17.09
N GLN A 95 -15.36 -18.89 -15.93
CA GLN A 95 -15.30 -20.35 -15.85
C GLN A 95 -16.50 -21.02 -16.55
N LYS A 96 -17.72 -20.53 -16.31
CA LYS A 96 -18.95 -21.08 -16.91
C LYS A 96 -19.10 -20.77 -18.41
N SER A 97 -18.38 -19.77 -18.91
CA SER A 97 -18.43 -19.37 -20.34
C SER A 97 -17.64 -20.28 -21.31
N LYS A 98 -17.04 -21.38 -20.82
CA LYS A 98 -16.21 -22.33 -21.59
C LYS A 98 -14.93 -21.75 -22.21
N ILE A 99 -14.60 -20.50 -21.89
CA ILE A 99 -13.36 -19.84 -22.32
C ILE A 99 -12.11 -20.64 -21.90
N ALA A 100 -12.14 -21.24 -20.71
CA ALA A 100 -11.09 -22.11 -20.20
C ALA A 100 -10.73 -23.27 -21.14
N GLU A 101 -11.74 -23.93 -21.71
CA GLU A 101 -11.59 -25.08 -22.59
C GLU A 101 -10.99 -24.64 -23.93
N ASP A 102 -11.52 -23.56 -24.50
CA ASP A 102 -11.04 -23.00 -25.77
C ASP A 102 -9.58 -22.52 -25.67
N LEU A 103 -9.24 -21.85 -24.58
CA LEU A 103 -7.87 -21.42 -24.29
C LEU A 103 -6.95 -22.62 -24.19
N LEU A 104 -7.35 -23.68 -23.46
CA LEU A 104 -6.53 -24.88 -23.31
C LEU A 104 -6.28 -25.56 -24.65
N VAL A 105 -7.33 -25.80 -25.44
CA VAL A 105 -7.19 -26.45 -26.76
C VAL A 105 -6.32 -25.60 -27.69
N THR A 106 -6.51 -24.29 -27.69
CA THR A 106 -5.74 -23.37 -28.54
C THR A 106 -4.27 -23.31 -28.13
N MET A 107 -3.99 -23.21 -26.83
CA MET A 107 -2.62 -23.21 -26.31
C MET A 107 -1.95 -24.58 -26.45
N ALA A 108 -2.70 -25.68 -26.37
CA ALA A 108 -2.20 -27.03 -26.64
C ALA A 108 -1.81 -27.19 -28.11
N ASN A 109 -2.55 -26.57 -29.04
CA ASN A 109 -2.18 -26.55 -30.46
C ASN A 109 -0.95 -25.66 -30.72
N LEU A 110 -0.81 -24.55 -29.99
CA LEU A 110 0.31 -23.61 -30.13
C LEU A 110 1.62 -24.19 -29.58
N PHE A 111 1.60 -24.73 -28.35
CA PHE A 111 2.80 -25.24 -27.68
C PHE A 111 3.00 -26.75 -27.84
N GLY A 112 1.98 -27.50 -28.28
CA GLY A 112 2.02 -28.97 -28.43
C GLY A 112 3.26 -29.53 -29.14
N PRO A 113 3.74 -28.93 -30.24
CA PRO A 113 4.95 -29.39 -30.94
C PRO A 113 6.23 -29.31 -30.09
N VAL A 114 6.27 -28.44 -29.08
CA VAL A 114 7.43 -28.30 -28.18
C VAL A 114 7.42 -29.46 -27.16
N PRO A 115 8.59 -30.04 -26.80
CA PRO A 115 8.67 -31.02 -25.72
C PRO A 115 8.09 -30.46 -24.41
N GLY A 116 7.16 -31.19 -23.78
CA GLY A 116 6.43 -30.70 -22.59
C GLY A 116 5.36 -29.64 -22.87
N GLY A 117 5.10 -29.34 -24.15
CA GLY A 117 4.23 -28.26 -24.61
C GLY A 117 2.84 -28.25 -23.99
N LEU A 118 2.18 -29.41 -23.88
CA LEU A 118 0.85 -29.51 -23.27
C LEU A 118 0.88 -29.15 -21.77
N GLY A 119 1.95 -29.49 -21.05
CA GLY A 119 2.14 -29.06 -19.65
C GLY A 119 2.35 -27.56 -19.52
N ILE A 120 3.11 -26.95 -20.44
CA ILE A 120 3.29 -25.50 -20.53
C ILE A 120 1.94 -24.81 -20.80
N SER A 121 1.12 -25.36 -21.70
CA SER A 121 -0.24 -24.86 -21.97
C SER A 121 -1.12 -24.90 -20.71
N VAL A 122 -1.04 -25.96 -19.92
CA VAL A 122 -1.78 -26.07 -18.64
C VAL A 122 -1.34 -25.00 -17.65
N VAL A 123 -0.03 -24.79 -17.49
CA VAL A 123 0.49 -23.74 -16.59
C VAL A 123 0.06 -22.35 -17.05
N PHE A 124 0.16 -22.07 -18.35
CA PHE A 124 -0.20 -20.75 -18.90
C PHE A 124 -1.70 -20.47 -18.80
N VAL A 125 -2.55 -21.41 -19.23
CA VAL A 125 -4.01 -21.25 -19.16
C VAL A 125 -4.48 -21.28 -17.72
N GLY A 126 -3.89 -22.13 -16.88
CA GLY A 126 -4.20 -22.15 -15.45
C GLY A 126 -3.78 -20.84 -14.77
N ALA A 127 -2.62 -20.25 -15.09
CA ALA A 127 -2.24 -18.93 -14.60
C ALA A 127 -3.25 -17.84 -15.02
N LEU A 128 -3.67 -17.84 -16.29
CA LEU A 128 -4.63 -16.88 -16.82
C LEU A 128 -6.01 -17.02 -16.15
N LEU A 129 -6.51 -18.24 -15.98
CA LEU A 129 -7.78 -18.47 -15.29
C LEU A 129 -7.68 -18.17 -13.81
N ALA A 130 -6.58 -18.54 -13.16
CA ALA A 130 -6.42 -18.32 -11.74
C ALA A 130 -6.34 -16.82 -11.41
N ALA A 131 -5.79 -16.01 -12.32
CA ALA A 131 -5.88 -14.55 -12.25
C ALA A 131 -7.33 -14.03 -12.28
N THR A 132 -8.23 -14.71 -13.00
CA THR A 132 -9.62 -14.27 -13.12
C THR A 132 -10.53 -14.79 -12.01
N THR A 133 -10.27 -16.00 -11.51
CA THR A 133 -11.13 -16.66 -10.54
C THR A 133 -10.75 -16.36 -9.10
N GLY A 134 -9.45 -16.28 -8.79
CA GLY A 134 -8.95 -16.10 -7.43
C GLY A 134 -9.34 -17.22 -6.45
N ILE A 135 -10.00 -18.29 -6.92
CA ILE A 135 -10.50 -19.43 -6.13
C ILE A 135 -9.77 -20.70 -6.58
N VAL A 136 -8.87 -21.18 -5.72
CA VAL A 136 -8.01 -22.33 -6.02
C VAL A 136 -8.82 -23.59 -6.27
N GLY A 137 -9.78 -23.91 -5.40
CA GLY A 137 -10.52 -25.17 -5.50
C GLY A 137 -11.31 -25.31 -6.79
N ALA A 138 -12.06 -24.27 -7.16
CA ALA A 138 -12.82 -24.23 -8.41
C ALA A 138 -11.90 -24.38 -9.64
N THR A 139 -10.75 -23.71 -9.63
CA THR A 139 -9.78 -23.75 -10.74
C THR A 139 -9.12 -25.12 -10.87
N VAL A 140 -8.69 -25.74 -9.75
CA VAL A 140 -8.10 -27.09 -9.76
C VAL A 140 -9.12 -28.12 -10.23
N VAL A 141 -10.38 -28.03 -9.79
CA VAL A 141 -11.47 -28.91 -10.23
C VAL A 141 -11.73 -28.76 -11.72
N ALA A 142 -11.89 -27.52 -12.20
CA ALA A 142 -12.12 -27.25 -13.62
C ALA A 142 -10.97 -27.74 -14.49
N MET A 143 -9.73 -27.39 -14.13
CA MET A 143 -8.54 -27.86 -14.85
C MET A 143 -8.37 -29.37 -14.75
N GLY A 144 -8.69 -29.99 -13.62
CA GLY A 144 -8.67 -31.45 -13.45
C GLY A 144 -9.65 -32.14 -14.40
N LEU A 145 -10.87 -31.62 -14.56
CA LEU A 145 -11.85 -32.20 -15.47
C LEU A 145 -11.49 -32.00 -16.95
N ILE A 146 -10.90 -30.86 -17.30
CA ILE A 146 -10.61 -30.51 -18.70
C ILE A 146 -9.24 -31.05 -19.14
N SER A 147 -8.17 -30.75 -18.39
CA SER A 147 -6.80 -30.99 -18.83
C SER A 147 -6.25 -32.37 -18.50
N LEU A 148 -6.63 -32.96 -17.35
CA LEU A 148 -6.10 -34.27 -16.94
C LEU A 148 -6.41 -35.38 -17.97
N PRO A 149 -7.64 -35.53 -18.49
CA PRO A 149 -7.93 -36.54 -19.50
C PRO A 149 -7.12 -36.33 -20.79
N VAL A 150 -6.92 -35.07 -21.20
CA VAL A 150 -6.16 -34.71 -22.41
C VAL A 150 -4.68 -35.05 -22.25
N MET A 151 -4.09 -34.79 -21.08
CA MET A 151 -2.70 -35.15 -20.77
C MET A 151 -2.50 -36.67 -20.75
N LEU A 152 -3.40 -37.41 -20.10
CA LEU A 152 -3.31 -38.87 -20.03
C LEU A 152 -3.48 -39.55 -21.40
N ARG A 153 -4.39 -39.05 -22.26
CA ARG A 153 -4.55 -39.52 -23.65
C ARG A 153 -3.28 -39.33 -24.48
N ASN A 154 -2.54 -38.25 -24.23
CA ASN A 154 -1.25 -37.97 -24.87
C ASN A 154 -0.05 -38.61 -24.14
N LYS A 155 -0.27 -39.64 -23.30
CA LYS A 155 0.77 -40.42 -22.61
C LYS A 155 1.67 -39.59 -21.68
N TYR A 156 1.19 -38.48 -21.13
CA TYR A 156 1.90 -37.81 -20.03
C TYR A 156 1.93 -38.70 -18.79
N SER A 157 3.02 -38.61 -18.01
CA SER A 157 3.10 -39.33 -16.74
C SER A 157 2.01 -38.82 -15.77
N PRO A 158 1.25 -39.72 -15.10
CA PRO A 158 0.17 -39.30 -14.19
C PRO A 158 0.65 -38.37 -13.07
N ALA A 159 1.87 -38.59 -12.57
CA ALA A 159 2.48 -37.76 -11.54
C ALA A 159 2.75 -36.34 -12.04
N LEU A 160 3.39 -36.17 -13.20
CA LEU A 160 3.64 -34.84 -13.75
C LEU A 160 2.35 -34.12 -14.11
N ALA A 161 1.38 -34.82 -14.72
CA ALA A 161 0.10 -34.24 -15.10
C ALA A 161 -0.66 -33.70 -13.89
N THR A 162 -0.82 -34.52 -12.84
CA THR A 162 -1.51 -34.09 -11.62
C THR A 162 -0.75 -33.03 -10.84
N GLY A 163 0.58 -33.13 -10.75
CA GLY A 163 1.42 -32.10 -10.14
C GLY A 163 1.28 -30.75 -10.85
N THR A 164 1.34 -30.74 -12.18
CA THR A 164 1.22 -29.52 -12.99
C THR A 164 -0.16 -28.86 -12.81
N ILE A 165 -1.24 -29.65 -12.83
CA ILE A 165 -2.61 -29.14 -12.65
C ILE A 165 -2.82 -28.58 -11.26
N ALA A 166 -2.41 -29.32 -10.21
CA ALA A 166 -2.52 -28.86 -8.84
C ALA A 166 -1.73 -27.56 -8.63
N ALA A 167 -0.45 -27.55 -9.04
CA ALA A 167 0.42 -26.39 -8.90
C ALA A 167 -0.14 -25.18 -9.64
N SER A 168 -0.57 -25.37 -10.89
CA SER A 168 -1.14 -24.30 -11.70
C SER A 168 -2.43 -23.72 -11.12
N GLY A 169 -3.29 -24.55 -10.51
CA GLY A 169 -4.53 -24.07 -9.91
C GLY A 169 -4.33 -23.22 -8.66
N THR A 170 -3.20 -23.38 -7.95
CA THR A 170 -2.88 -22.53 -6.79
C THR A 170 -2.32 -21.15 -7.15
N LEU A 171 -1.92 -20.94 -8.40
CA LEU A 171 -1.37 -19.65 -8.86
C LEU A 171 -2.36 -18.49 -8.66
N GLY A 172 -3.66 -18.76 -8.57
CA GLY A 172 -4.70 -17.74 -8.35
C GLY A 172 -4.62 -17.07 -6.98
N GLN A 173 -3.82 -17.60 -6.06
CA GLN A 173 -3.56 -16.95 -4.78
C GLN A 173 -2.57 -15.78 -4.89
N ILE A 174 -1.70 -15.79 -5.91
CA ILE A 174 -0.64 -14.78 -6.05
C ILE A 174 -0.78 -13.95 -7.34
N ILE A 175 -1.36 -14.49 -8.40
CA ILE A 175 -1.53 -13.76 -9.66
C ILE A 175 -2.73 -12.81 -9.55
N PRO A 176 -2.53 -11.48 -9.70
CA PRO A 176 -3.62 -10.52 -9.63
C PRO A 176 -4.60 -10.61 -10.83
N PRO A 177 -5.89 -10.28 -10.65
CA PRO A 177 -6.57 -9.92 -9.40
C PRO A 177 -6.84 -11.14 -8.50
N SER A 178 -6.37 -11.10 -7.24
CA SER A 178 -6.50 -12.23 -6.30
C SER A 178 -7.29 -11.86 -5.05
N ILE A 179 -8.29 -12.68 -4.71
CA ILE A 179 -9.10 -12.53 -3.49
C ILE A 179 -8.22 -12.65 -2.24
N VAL A 180 -7.22 -13.53 -2.26
CA VAL A 180 -6.27 -13.71 -1.16
C VAL A 180 -5.54 -12.41 -0.86
N LEU A 181 -5.03 -11.75 -1.90
CA LEU A 181 -4.31 -10.48 -1.76
C LEU A 181 -5.23 -9.33 -1.34
N ILE A 182 -6.50 -9.33 -1.75
CA ILE A 182 -7.49 -8.33 -1.28
C ILE A 182 -7.69 -8.45 0.23
N ILE A 183 -7.90 -9.68 0.73
CA ILE A 183 -8.10 -9.92 2.17
C ILE A 183 -6.82 -9.61 2.95
N LEU A 184 -5.66 -10.07 2.46
CA LEU A 184 -4.37 -9.76 3.10
C LEU A 184 -4.10 -8.26 3.16
N ALA A 185 -4.49 -7.48 2.14
CA ALA A 185 -4.29 -6.04 2.13
C ALA A 185 -5.04 -5.34 3.26
N ASP A 186 -6.30 -5.71 3.48
CA ASP A 186 -7.09 -5.15 4.59
C ASP A 186 -6.50 -5.54 5.95
N GLN A 187 -6.19 -6.84 6.13
CA GLN A 187 -5.66 -7.34 7.40
C GLN A 187 -4.27 -6.77 7.72
N LEU A 188 -3.41 -6.63 6.70
CA LEU A 188 -2.07 -6.04 6.86
C LEU A 188 -2.12 -4.53 6.99
N GLY A 189 -3.08 -3.84 6.36
CA GLY A 189 -3.31 -2.42 6.57
C GLY A 189 -3.65 -2.13 8.03
N SER A 190 -4.61 -2.87 8.59
CA SER A 190 -4.94 -2.78 10.03
C SER A 190 -3.75 -3.17 10.92
N ALA A 191 -3.01 -4.23 10.55
CA ALA A 191 -1.84 -4.67 11.32
C ALA A 191 -0.71 -3.63 11.30
N ALA A 192 -0.51 -2.93 10.18
CA ALA A 192 0.47 -1.87 10.05
C ALA A 192 0.13 -0.66 10.93
N ASP A 193 -1.16 -0.28 11.04
CA ASP A 193 -1.60 0.80 11.93
C ASP A 193 -1.36 0.45 13.42
N GLN A 194 -1.62 -0.81 13.79
CA GLN A 194 -1.32 -1.33 15.13
C GLN A 194 0.19 -1.38 15.39
N ALA A 195 0.97 -1.83 14.41
CA ALA A 195 2.42 -1.83 14.47
C ALA A 195 2.98 -0.41 14.64
N ASN A 196 2.41 0.57 13.93
CA ASN A 196 2.81 1.97 14.06
C ASN A 196 2.54 2.50 15.47
N SER A 197 1.41 2.11 16.08
CA SER A 197 1.08 2.47 17.46
C SER A 197 2.05 1.84 18.46
N MET A 198 2.42 0.56 18.26
CA MET A 198 3.46 -0.09 19.07
C MET A 198 4.81 0.60 18.92
N ARG A 199 5.19 0.98 17.70
CA ARG A 199 6.46 1.64 17.40
C ARG A 199 6.55 3.03 18.05
N LYS A 200 5.46 3.80 18.05
CA LYS A 200 5.38 5.07 18.80
C LYS A 200 5.56 4.86 20.31
N SER A 201 5.00 3.79 20.87
CA SER A 201 5.21 3.44 22.28
C SER A 201 6.68 3.10 22.57
N LEU A 202 7.29 2.27 21.73
CA LEU A 202 8.71 1.89 21.84
C LEU A 202 9.62 3.12 21.73
N TYR A 203 9.37 4.01 20.77
CA TYR A 203 10.15 5.23 20.59
C TYR A 203 10.07 6.13 21.83
N LYS A 204 8.86 6.31 22.39
CA LYS A 204 8.64 7.09 23.61
C LYS A 204 9.37 6.48 24.82
N GLU A 205 9.37 5.17 24.95
CA GLU A 205 10.10 4.47 26.02
C GLU A 205 11.62 4.58 25.86
N ALA A 206 12.11 4.56 24.63
CA ALA A 206 13.54 4.61 24.31
C ALA A 206 14.16 6.01 24.45
N THR A 207 13.46 7.04 23.99
CA THR A 207 13.99 8.42 23.87
C THR A 207 13.41 9.38 24.91
N GLY A 208 12.25 9.06 25.49
CA GLY A 208 11.48 9.99 26.32
C GLY A 208 10.63 10.98 25.52
N ASP A 209 10.79 11.06 24.20
CA ASP A 209 10.05 11.98 23.34
C ASP A 209 8.61 11.48 23.09
N LEU A 210 7.64 12.41 23.13
CA LEU A 210 6.22 12.10 22.95
C LEU A 210 5.83 11.87 21.48
N SER A 211 6.61 12.38 20.52
CA SER A 211 6.31 12.31 19.10
C SER A 211 7.43 11.63 18.32
N MET A 212 7.08 10.55 17.62
CA MET A 212 7.99 9.85 16.71
C MET A 212 7.99 10.54 15.34
N PRO A 213 9.17 10.86 14.77
CA PRO A 213 9.29 11.32 13.39
C PRO A 213 8.62 10.36 12.38
N SER A 214 7.88 10.91 11.42
CA SER A 214 7.13 10.12 10.42
C SER A 214 7.98 9.26 9.48
N VAL A 215 9.30 9.48 9.46
CA VAL A 215 10.29 8.66 8.72
C VAL A 215 10.40 7.25 9.29
N MET A 216 10.03 7.07 10.57
CA MET A 216 10.11 5.80 11.28
C MET A 216 8.75 5.10 11.40
N ASP A 217 7.69 5.68 10.83
CA ASP A 217 6.37 5.06 10.82
C ASP A 217 6.36 3.75 10.02
N VAL A 218 5.46 2.85 10.39
CA VAL A 218 5.13 1.67 9.57
C VAL A 218 4.18 2.11 8.46
N THR A 219 4.50 1.77 7.21
CA THR A 219 3.63 2.05 6.05
C THR A 219 2.48 1.06 6.00
N SER A 220 1.25 1.57 5.97
CA SER A 220 0.06 0.78 5.64
C SER A 220 0.08 0.35 4.17
N THR A 221 -0.86 -0.49 3.76
CA THR A 221 -0.97 -1.04 2.40
C THR A 221 -2.40 -1.00 1.91
N SER A 222 -2.57 -0.97 0.59
CA SER A 222 -3.85 -1.14 -0.11
C SER A 222 -3.88 -2.39 -0.98
N ALA A 223 -5.06 -2.79 -1.43
CA ALA A 223 -5.21 -3.96 -2.32
C ALA A 223 -4.53 -3.74 -3.69
N GLY A 224 -4.55 -2.52 -4.22
CA GLY A 224 -3.84 -2.19 -5.46
C GLY A 224 -2.33 -2.30 -5.35
N GLU A 225 -1.74 -1.84 -4.23
CA GLU A 225 -0.31 -2.00 -3.96
C GLU A 225 0.08 -3.47 -3.77
N MET A 226 -0.78 -4.28 -3.13
CA MET A 226 -0.57 -5.73 -3.02
C MET A 226 -0.62 -6.43 -4.38
N PHE A 227 -1.52 -6.03 -5.29
CA PHE A 227 -1.54 -6.56 -6.65
C PHE A 227 -0.26 -6.22 -7.41
N LEU A 228 0.18 -4.96 -7.34
CA LEU A 228 1.45 -4.52 -7.94
C LEU A 228 2.64 -5.29 -7.37
N GLY A 229 2.66 -5.50 -6.05
CA GLY A 229 3.76 -6.18 -5.36
C GLY A 229 3.81 -7.68 -5.68
N ALA A 230 2.65 -8.33 -5.87
CA ALA A 230 2.57 -9.74 -6.18
C ALA A 230 2.79 -10.06 -7.67
N PHE A 231 2.60 -9.08 -8.57
CA PHE A 231 2.65 -9.28 -10.01
C PHE A 231 4.00 -9.87 -10.48
N VAL A 232 5.12 -9.26 -10.10
CA VAL A 232 6.46 -9.73 -10.50
C VAL A 232 6.77 -11.12 -9.93
N PRO A 233 6.62 -11.39 -8.61
CA PRO A 233 6.74 -12.74 -8.06
C PRO A 233 5.84 -13.78 -8.73
N GLY A 234 4.59 -13.42 -9.05
CA GLY A 234 3.64 -14.30 -9.74
C GLY A 234 4.13 -14.70 -11.13
N VAL A 235 4.57 -13.72 -11.93
CA VAL A 235 5.16 -13.99 -13.27
C VAL A 235 6.43 -14.83 -13.16
N VAL A 236 7.31 -14.53 -12.20
CA VAL A 236 8.52 -15.32 -11.93
C VAL A 236 8.16 -16.78 -11.63
N LEU A 237 7.13 -17.03 -10.81
CA LEU A 237 6.69 -18.39 -10.48
C LEU A 237 6.14 -19.14 -11.69
N VAL A 238 5.32 -18.48 -12.52
CA VAL A 238 4.80 -19.04 -13.77
C VAL A 238 5.93 -19.42 -14.73
N LEU A 239 6.91 -18.52 -14.90
CA LEU A 239 8.09 -18.77 -15.72
C LEU A 239 8.93 -19.93 -15.18
N LEU A 240 9.15 -20.00 -13.86
CA LEU A 240 9.86 -21.11 -13.22
C LEU A 240 9.18 -22.45 -13.48
N TYR A 241 7.84 -22.52 -13.42
CA TYR A 241 7.10 -23.74 -13.74
C TYR A 241 7.23 -24.15 -15.20
N MET A 242 7.10 -23.20 -16.13
CA MET A 242 7.24 -23.50 -17.57
C MET A 242 8.66 -23.94 -17.92
N ILE A 243 9.68 -23.25 -17.38
CA ILE A 243 11.09 -23.61 -17.56
C ILE A 243 11.36 -25.00 -16.96
N PHE A 244 10.84 -25.30 -15.77
CA PHE A 244 10.97 -26.62 -15.16
C PHE A 244 10.39 -27.73 -16.04
N ILE A 245 9.16 -27.56 -16.54
CA ILE A 245 8.51 -28.55 -17.42
C ILE A 245 9.32 -28.73 -18.71
N LEU A 246 9.81 -27.63 -19.30
CA LEU A 246 10.63 -27.68 -20.51
C LEU A 246 11.94 -28.44 -20.27
N ILE A 247 12.68 -28.11 -19.20
CA ILE A 247 13.92 -28.80 -18.81
C ILE A 247 13.64 -30.28 -18.56
N LEU A 248 12.59 -30.61 -17.81
CA LEU A 248 12.21 -31.99 -17.52
C LEU A 248 11.87 -32.76 -18.81
N ALA A 249 11.17 -32.14 -19.76
CA ALA A 249 10.81 -32.75 -21.03
C ALA A 249 12.03 -32.97 -21.96
N LEU A 250 13.03 -32.08 -21.91
CA LEU A 250 14.28 -32.23 -22.66
C LEU A 250 15.14 -33.39 -22.13
N PHE A 251 15.26 -33.53 -20.80
CA PHE A 251 16.05 -34.61 -20.20
C PHE A 251 15.29 -35.94 -20.10
N PHE A 252 13.96 -35.90 -19.92
CA PHE A 252 13.11 -37.08 -19.78
C PHE A 252 11.89 -37.02 -20.72
N PRO A 253 12.08 -37.21 -22.05
CA PRO A 253 11.01 -37.09 -23.05
C PRO A 253 9.83 -38.04 -22.81
N ARG A 254 10.07 -39.18 -22.13
CA ARG A 254 9.03 -40.16 -21.80
C ARG A 254 8.00 -39.65 -20.79
N LEU A 255 8.36 -38.67 -19.96
CA LEU A 255 7.45 -38.14 -18.92
C LEU A 255 6.48 -37.09 -19.48
N ALA A 256 6.88 -36.40 -20.55
CA ALA A 256 6.17 -35.26 -21.14
C ALA A 256 6.40 -35.21 -22.67
N PRO A 257 5.81 -36.14 -23.44
CA PRO A 257 6.01 -36.19 -24.88
C PRO A 257 5.42 -34.95 -25.59
N SER A 258 6.00 -34.59 -26.73
CA SER A 258 5.45 -33.59 -27.65
C SER A 258 4.20 -34.14 -28.34
N VAL A 259 3.20 -33.28 -28.53
CA VAL A 259 1.95 -33.61 -29.24
C VAL A 259 2.02 -32.96 -30.62
N PRO A 260 2.16 -33.74 -31.72
CA PRO A 260 2.26 -33.16 -33.05
C PRO A 260 0.96 -32.44 -33.43
N TYR A 261 1.08 -31.22 -33.92
CA TYR A 261 -0.04 -30.48 -34.49
C TYR A 261 -0.23 -30.91 -35.94
N ASN A 262 -1.39 -31.49 -36.25
CA ASN A 262 -1.67 -32.04 -37.59
C ASN A 262 -2.02 -30.96 -38.64
N GLY A 263 -2.16 -29.70 -38.25
CA GLY A 263 -2.48 -28.57 -39.15
C GLY A 263 -1.26 -27.73 -39.56
N LYS A 264 -1.46 -26.73 -40.41
CA LYS A 264 -0.45 -25.71 -40.73
C LYS A 264 -0.62 -24.48 -39.84
N MET A 265 0.48 -23.90 -39.37
CA MET A 265 0.48 -22.65 -38.59
C MET A 265 0.38 -21.42 -39.52
N ASP A 266 -0.69 -21.38 -40.31
CA ASP A 266 -0.94 -20.31 -41.30
C ASP A 266 -1.49 -19.04 -40.62
N ALA A 267 -1.65 -17.94 -41.37
CA ALA A 267 -2.21 -16.69 -40.85
C ALA A 267 -3.59 -16.87 -40.18
N ALA A 268 -4.41 -17.80 -40.67
CA ALA A 268 -5.71 -18.13 -40.07
C ALA A 268 -5.59 -18.76 -38.67
N PHE A 269 -4.54 -19.54 -38.41
CA PHE A 269 -4.25 -20.09 -37.09
C PHE A 269 -3.91 -18.97 -36.11
N TRP A 270 -3.01 -18.06 -36.48
CA TRP A 270 -2.65 -16.91 -35.64
C TRP A 270 -3.83 -15.98 -35.37
N PHE A 271 -4.71 -15.77 -36.36
CA PHE A 271 -5.94 -15.00 -36.16
C PHE A 271 -6.89 -15.68 -35.15
N ARG A 272 -7.05 -17.02 -35.22
CA ARG A 272 -7.83 -17.78 -34.24
C ARG A 272 -7.22 -17.71 -32.85
N VAL A 273 -5.90 -17.87 -32.73
CA VAL A 273 -5.18 -17.74 -31.45
C VAL A 273 -5.41 -16.35 -30.85
N GLY A 274 -5.24 -15.30 -31.65
CA GLY A 274 -5.51 -13.93 -31.22
C GLY A 274 -6.96 -13.73 -30.76
N PHE A 275 -7.93 -14.23 -31.52
CA PHE A 275 -9.36 -14.06 -31.20
C PHE A 275 -9.78 -14.74 -29.88
N ILE A 276 -9.13 -15.85 -29.52
CA ILE A 276 -9.44 -16.58 -28.27
C ILE A 276 -8.67 -15.98 -27.08
N LEU A 277 -7.42 -15.55 -27.30
CA LEU A 277 -6.53 -15.10 -26.22
C LEU A 277 -6.71 -13.61 -25.86
N ILE A 278 -6.94 -12.76 -26.86
CA ILE A 278 -7.00 -11.31 -26.66
C ILE A 278 -8.16 -10.90 -25.74
N PRO A 279 -9.41 -11.40 -25.88
CA PRO A 279 -10.50 -10.88 -25.05
C PRO A 279 -10.28 -11.10 -23.54
N PRO A 280 -9.92 -12.30 -23.04
CA PRO A 280 -9.63 -12.50 -21.62
C PRO A 280 -8.43 -11.69 -21.13
N LEU A 281 -7.35 -11.60 -21.92
CA LEU A 281 -6.19 -10.78 -21.57
C LEU A 281 -6.53 -9.29 -21.52
N THR A 282 -7.30 -8.79 -22.48
CA THR A 282 -7.77 -7.40 -22.50
C THR A 282 -8.59 -7.10 -21.26
N LEU A 283 -9.47 -8.01 -20.83
CA LEU A 283 -10.24 -7.83 -19.60
C LEU A 283 -9.32 -7.74 -18.37
N ILE A 284 -8.35 -8.65 -18.24
CA ILE A 284 -7.38 -8.62 -17.12
C ILE A 284 -6.53 -7.36 -17.15
N VAL A 285 -5.98 -6.99 -18.32
CA VAL A 285 -5.16 -5.79 -18.50
C VAL A 285 -5.96 -4.52 -18.25
N LEU A 286 -7.24 -4.49 -18.61
CA LEU A 286 -8.11 -3.35 -18.36
C LEU A 286 -8.37 -3.22 -16.85
N VAL A 287 -8.77 -4.30 -16.19
CA VAL A 287 -9.02 -4.32 -14.74
C VAL A 287 -7.75 -3.98 -13.97
N LEU A 288 -6.66 -4.74 -14.18
CA LEU A 288 -5.40 -4.53 -13.49
C LEU A 288 -4.78 -3.17 -13.87
N GLY A 289 -4.82 -2.80 -15.15
CA GLY A 289 -4.32 -1.53 -15.65
C GLY A 289 -5.01 -0.34 -14.98
N SER A 290 -6.34 -0.37 -14.84
CA SER A 290 -7.09 0.70 -14.17
C SER A 290 -6.76 0.83 -12.68
N ILE A 291 -6.44 -0.28 -12.00
CA ILE A 291 -5.94 -0.28 -10.62
C ILE A 291 -4.53 0.29 -10.55
N ILE A 292 -3.64 -0.16 -11.45
CA ILE A 292 -2.22 0.22 -11.47
C ILE A 292 -2.03 1.70 -11.79
N THR A 293 -2.79 2.22 -12.75
CA THR A 293 -2.74 3.65 -13.11
C THR A 293 -3.47 4.55 -12.13
N GLY A 294 -4.18 3.97 -11.15
CA GLY A 294 -4.98 4.72 -10.18
C GLY A 294 -6.23 5.36 -10.78
N ILE A 295 -6.66 4.94 -11.98
CA ILE A 295 -7.90 5.41 -12.62
C ILE A 295 -9.12 4.87 -11.88
N ALA A 296 -9.05 3.62 -11.42
CA ALA A 296 -10.14 2.96 -10.73
C ALA A 296 -9.63 2.32 -9.43
N THR A 297 -10.44 2.42 -8.38
CA THR A 297 -10.26 1.64 -7.15
C THR A 297 -10.59 0.16 -7.38
N VAL A 298 -10.20 -0.72 -6.45
CA VAL A 298 -10.33 -2.18 -6.63
C VAL A 298 -11.78 -2.64 -6.78
N ASN A 299 -12.74 -1.98 -6.11
CA ASN A 299 -14.18 -2.20 -6.29
C ASN A 299 -14.68 -1.75 -7.68
N GLN A 300 -14.28 -0.56 -8.14
CA GLN A 300 -14.63 -0.04 -9.47
C GLN A 300 -14.06 -0.94 -10.58
N ALA A 301 -12.79 -1.34 -10.46
CA ALA A 301 -12.16 -2.27 -11.37
C ALA A 301 -12.84 -3.65 -11.36
N GLY A 302 -13.25 -4.13 -10.19
CA GLY A 302 -14.07 -5.35 -10.06
C GLY A 302 -15.42 -5.24 -10.80
N ALA A 303 -16.09 -4.08 -10.75
CA ALA A 303 -17.33 -3.84 -11.48
C ALA A 303 -17.11 -3.85 -13.00
N ILE A 304 -16.01 -3.25 -13.47
CA ILE A 304 -15.63 -3.30 -14.88
C ILE A 304 -15.35 -4.74 -15.31
N GLY A 305 -14.65 -5.51 -14.48
CA GLY A 305 -14.38 -6.93 -14.69
C GLY A 305 -15.65 -7.77 -14.80
N ALA A 306 -16.58 -7.60 -13.85
CA ALA A 306 -17.88 -8.27 -13.81
C ALA A 306 -18.72 -7.95 -15.05
N ALA A 307 -18.81 -6.68 -15.44
CA ALA A 307 -19.52 -6.25 -16.65
C ALA A 307 -18.88 -6.83 -17.93
N GLY A 308 -17.55 -6.81 -18.02
CA GLY A 308 -16.82 -7.38 -19.15
C GLY A 308 -17.01 -8.90 -19.27
N ALA A 309 -16.93 -9.63 -18.16
CA ALA A 309 -17.16 -11.08 -18.12
C ALA A 309 -18.60 -11.45 -18.51
N LEU A 310 -19.59 -10.68 -18.07
CA LEU A 310 -20.99 -10.85 -18.45
C LEU A 310 -21.18 -10.71 -19.97
N VAL A 311 -20.65 -9.64 -20.58
CA VAL A 311 -20.75 -9.44 -22.04
C VAL A 311 -19.97 -10.52 -22.78
N MET A 312 -18.81 -10.92 -22.26
CA MET A 312 -17.97 -11.98 -22.83
C MET A 312 -18.68 -13.33 -22.89
N ALA A 313 -19.25 -13.75 -21.76
CA ALA A 313 -20.03 -14.97 -21.68
C ALA A 313 -21.28 -14.90 -22.58
N GLY A 314 -21.92 -13.73 -22.67
CA GLY A 314 -23.11 -13.50 -23.49
C GLY A 314 -22.91 -13.73 -24.99
N TYR A 315 -21.75 -13.39 -25.57
CA TYR A 315 -21.48 -13.73 -26.96
C TYR A 315 -20.93 -15.15 -27.13
N ARG A 316 -20.12 -15.65 -26.17
CA ARG A 316 -19.44 -16.95 -26.28
C ARG A 316 -20.41 -18.13 -26.17
N LEU A 317 -21.36 -18.05 -25.24
CA LEU A 317 -22.33 -19.12 -24.99
C LEU A 317 -23.50 -19.12 -26.00
N ASN A 318 -23.54 -18.18 -26.95
CA ASN A 318 -24.64 -18.11 -27.92
C ASN A 318 -24.65 -19.35 -28.84
N PRO A 319 -25.72 -20.18 -28.84
CA PRO A 319 -25.77 -21.42 -29.61
C PRO A 319 -25.64 -21.23 -31.12
N ARG A 320 -26.08 -20.07 -31.64
CA ARG A 320 -26.06 -19.80 -33.08
C ARG A 320 -24.67 -19.46 -33.61
N GLN A 321 -23.76 -18.96 -32.76
CA GLN A 321 -22.42 -18.46 -33.13
C GLN A 321 -22.37 -17.51 -34.36
N ASP A 322 -23.50 -16.91 -34.74
CA ASP A 322 -23.61 -15.94 -35.85
C ASP A 322 -23.12 -14.53 -35.46
N TYR A 323 -23.07 -13.62 -36.44
CA TYR A 323 -22.78 -12.19 -36.24
C TYR A 323 -23.62 -11.53 -35.13
N THR A 324 -24.82 -12.05 -34.87
CA THR A 324 -25.73 -11.56 -33.81
C THR A 324 -25.22 -11.79 -32.39
N ALA A 325 -24.28 -12.73 -32.21
CA ALA A 325 -23.64 -13.00 -30.93
C ALA A 325 -22.89 -11.77 -30.42
N TYR A 326 -22.18 -11.07 -31.30
CA TYR A 326 -21.27 -9.97 -30.96
C TYR A 326 -21.96 -8.61 -30.83
N ILE A 327 -23.24 -8.49 -31.20
CA ILE A 327 -23.97 -7.21 -31.17
C ILE A 327 -23.89 -6.52 -29.80
N PRO A 328 -24.18 -7.17 -28.66
CA PRO A 328 -24.08 -6.51 -27.35
C PRO A 328 -22.66 -5.99 -27.07
N ALA A 329 -21.62 -6.76 -27.43
CA ALA A 329 -20.23 -6.34 -27.24
C ALA A 329 -19.86 -5.12 -28.12
N ILE A 330 -20.34 -5.08 -29.36
CA ILE A 330 -20.13 -3.94 -30.26
C ILE A 330 -20.87 -2.71 -29.75
N VAL A 331 -22.12 -2.85 -29.30
CA VAL A 331 -22.90 -1.76 -28.69
C VAL A 331 -22.20 -1.24 -27.43
N LEU A 332 -21.63 -2.13 -26.60
CA LEU A 332 -20.84 -1.74 -25.44
C LEU A 332 -19.62 -0.90 -25.86
N LEU A 333 -18.84 -1.36 -26.84
CA LEU A 333 -17.67 -0.62 -27.31
C LEU A 333 -18.05 0.75 -27.88
N ILE A 334 -19.11 0.83 -28.69
CA ILE A 334 -19.64 2.10 -29.21
C ILE A 334 -20.06 3.01 -28.05
N SER A 335 -20.77 2.48 -27.06
CA SER A 335 -21.19 3.26 -25.89
C SER A 335 -20.01 3.85 -25.12
N ILE A 336 -18.94 3.07 -24.91
CA ILE A 336 -17.72 3.51 -24.23
C ILE A 336 -17.01 4.58 -25.06
N LEU A 337 -16.89 4.40 -26.37
CA LEU A 337 -16.28 5.39 -27.26
C LEU A 337 -17.06 6.70 -27.29
N THR A 338 -18.39 6.63 -27.34
CA THR A 338 -19.27 7.80 -27.29
C THR A 338 -19.14 8.55 -25.96
N MET A 339 -19.09 7.83 -24.83
CA MET A 339 -18.86 8.45 -23.51
C MET A 339 -17.46 9.06 -23.39
N ALA A 340 -16.42 8.38 -23.89
CA ALA A 340 -15.05 8.89 -23.90
C ALA A 340 -14.93 10.15 -24.77
N PHE A 341 -15.58 10.17 -25.93
CA PHE A 341 -15.67 11.34 -26.79
C PHE A 341 -16.39 12.49 -26.09
N ALA A 342 -17.51 12.23 -25.41
CA ALA A 342 -18.22 13.26 -24.64
C ALA A 342 -17.34 13.86 -23.53
N LEU A 343 -16.69 13.01 -22.72
CA LEU A 343 -15.82 13.43 -21.62
C LEU A 343 -14.57 14.20 -22.07
N SER A 344 -14.03 13.87 -23.26
CA SER A 344 -12.80 14.52 -23.75
C SER A 344 -13.05 15.86 -24.45
N ASN A 345 -14.26 16.13 -24.92
CA ASN A 345 -14.57 17.30 -25.75
C ASN A 345 -15.54 18.30 -25.08
N PHE A 346 -16.25 17.90 -24.02
CA PHE A 346 -17.27 18.72 -23.37
C PHE A 346 -17.20 18.63 -21.84
N ASP A 347 -17.54 19.72 -21.16
CA ASP A 347 -17.69 19.74 -19.71
C ASP A 347 -19.05 19.16 -19.30
N MET A 348 -19.06 17.96 -18.72
CA MET A 348 -20.28 17.21 -18.41
C MET A 348 -20.90 17.57 -17.03
N ASN A 349 -20.71 18.80 -16.56
CA ASN A 349 -21.26 19.20 -15.27
C ASN A 349 -22.72 19.70 -15.39
N ILE A 350 -23.66 18.86 -14.97
CA ILE A 350 -25.10 19.13 -15.03
C ILE A 350 -25.48 20.40 -14.23
N LEU A 351 -24.75 20.73 -13.16
CA LEU A 351 -25.05 21.87 -12.30
C LEU A 351 -24.44 23.19 -12.78
N LEU A 352 -23.50 23.14 -13.73
CA LEU A 352 -22.75 24.30 -14.24
C LEU A 352 -22.95 24.51 -15.75
N ILE A 353 -24.12 24.19 -16.29
CA ILE A 353 -24.43 24.41 -17.72
C ILE A 353 -24.43 25.91 -18.00
N GLN A 354 -23.51 26.38 -18.85
CA GLN A 354 -23.42 27.79 -19.26
C GLN A 354 -23.75 27.96 -20.74
N ASP A 355 -23.41 27.00 -21.60
CA ASP A 355 -23.58 27.09 -23.05
C ASP A 355 -24.34 25.91 -23.68
N GLY A 356 -24.86 26.11 -24.91
CA GLY A 356 -25.50 25.05 -25.70
C GLY A 356 -24.56 23.89 -26.09
N LYS A 357 -23.24 24.11 -26.01
CA LYS A 357 -22.23 23.06 -26.21
C LYS A 357 -22.21 22.07 -25.05
N ASP A 358 -22.34 22.54 -23.81
CA ASP A 358 -22.38 21.69 -22.61
C ASP A 358 -23.61 20.79 -22.64
N LEU A 359 -24.76 21.34 -23.06
CA LEU A 359 -26.00 20.59 -23.26
C LEU A 359 -25.84 19.49 -24.31
N MET A 360 -25.15 19.78 -25.43
CA MET A 360 -24.88 18.78 -26.47
C MET A 360 -23.97 17.66 -25.93
N GLY A 361 -22.93 18.00 -25.18
CA GLY A 361 -22.05 17.03 -24.51
C GLY A 361 -22.81 16.11 -23.57
N ILE A 362 -23.70 16.66 -22.73
CA ILE A 362 -24.55 15.88 -21.81
C ILE A 362 -25.49 14.94 -22.57
N ILE A 363 -26.10 15.38 -23.68
CA ILE A 363 -26.99 14.52 -24.49
C ILE A 363 -26.21 13.34 -25.09
N ILE A 364 -25.02 13.60 -25.66
CA ILE A 364 -24.16 12.55 -26.20
C ILE A 364 -23.76 11.57 -25.08
N GLY A 365 -23.40 12.09 -23.90
CA GLY A 365 -23.11 11.29 -22.72
C GLY A 365 -24.29 10.41 -22.29
N LEU A 366 -25.52 10.95 -22.30
CA LEU A 366 -26.74 10.22 -21.94
C LEU A 366 -27.09 9.14 -22.97
N ILE A 367 -26.90 9.41 -24.26
CA ILE A 367 -27.02 8.39 -25.32
C ILE A 367 -25.98 7.27 -25.10
N GLY A 368 -24.73 7.64 -24.81
CA GLY A 368 -23.68 6.69 -24.45
C GLY A 368 -24.08 5.82 -23.25
N ALA A 369 -24.53 6.42 -22.15
CA ALA A 369 -24.91 5.73 -20.93
C ALA A 369 -26.12 4.79 -21.13
N THR A 370 -27.13 5.22 -21.91
CA THR A 370 -28.29 4.37 -22.22
C THR A 370 -27.91 3.16 -23.08
N LEU A 371 -27.08 3.33 -24.12
CA LEU A 371 -26.54 2.22 -24.91
C LEU A 371 -25.73 1.24 -24.06
N PHE A 372 -24.94 1.76 -23.11
CA PHE A 372 -24.17 0.96 -22.18
C PHE A 372 -25.08 0.05 -21.34
N ILE A 373 -26.13 0.62 -20.73
CA ILE A 373 -27.11 -0.14 -19.93
C ILE A 373 -27.84 -1.17 -20.80
N VAL A 374 -28.29 -0.79 -22.00
CA VAL A 374 -28.97 -1.70 -22.93
C VAL A 374 -28.09 -2.90 -23.28
N SER A 375 -26.79 -2.70 -23.52
CA SER A 375 -25.86 -3.80 -23.79
C SER A 375 -25.74 -4.79 -22.63
N LEU A 376 -25.60 -4.27 -21.39
CA LEU A 376 -25.50 -5.10 -20.21
C LEU A 376 -26.79 -5.87 -19.94
N VAL A 377 -27.95 -5.20 -20.02
CA VAL A 377 -29.26 -5.83 -19.83
C VAL A 377 -29.50 -6.91 -20.88
N TRP A 378 -29.15 -6.65 -22.15
CA TRP A 378 -29.26 -7.65 -23.21
C TRP A 378 -28.37 -8.87 -22.92
N SER A 379 -27.11 -8.64 -22.53
CA SER A 379 -26.17 -9.72 -22.20
C SER A 379 -26.65 -10.55 -21.00
N SER A 380 -27.13 -9.89 -19.95
CA SER A 380 -27.75 -10.54 -18.77
C SER A 380 -28.97 -11.37 -19.15
N PHE A 381 -29.91 -10.81 -19.90
CA PHE A 381 -31.13 -11.51 -20.29
C PHE A 381 -30.81 -12.74 -21.17
N ARG A 382 -29.81 -12.61 -22.04
CA ARG A 382 -29.32 -13.72 -22.86
C ARG A 382 -28.74 -14.84 -22.01
N LEU A 383 -27.87 -14.52 -21.05
CA LEU A 383 -27.26 -15.51 -20.14
C LEU A 383 -28.26 -16.13 -19.16
N PHE A 384 -29.30 -15.39 -18.79
CA PHE A 384 -30.41 -15.93 -18.02
C PHE A 384 -31.18 -16.99 -18.81
N LYS A 385 -31.35 -16.80 -20.12
CA LYS A 385 -32.08 -17.74 -20.99
C LYS A 385 -31.22 -18.93 -21.43
N ILE A 386 -29.91 -18.78 -21.57
CA ILE A 386 -29.00 -19.86 -21.99
C ILE A 386 -28.62 -20.70 -20.77
N GLU A 387 -29.15 -21.93 -20.71
CA GLU A 387 -28.83 -22.94 -19.69
C GLU A 387 -29.03 -22.47 -18.23
N GLY A 388 -29.71 -21.35 -17.99
CA GLY A 388 -29.80 -20.74 -16.66
C GLY A 388 -28.47 -20.24 -16.11
N THR A 389 -27.46 -20.01 -16.98
CA THR A 389 -26.07 -19.74 -16.58
C THR A 389 -25.97 -18.57 -15.59
N LEU A 390 -26.72 -17.48 -15.82
CA LEU A 390 -26.67 -16.33 -14.91
C LEU A 390 -27.18 -16.67 -13.50
N ASN A 391 -28.24 -17.50 -13.38
CA ASN A 391 -28.76 -17.91 -12.09
C ASN A 391 -27.73 -18.75 -11.34
N ASP A 392 -27.11 -19.71 -12.01
CA ASP A 392 -26.06 -20.55 -11.42
C ASP A 392 -24.88 -19.71 -10.94
N VAL A 393 -24.40 -18.78 -11.77
CA VAL A 393 -23.28 -17.89 -11.41
C VAL A 393 -23.67 -17.01 -10.21
N MET A 394 -24.88 -16.45 -10.17
CA MET A 394 -25.34 -15.64 -9.04
C MET A 394 -25.45 -16.46 -7.75
N LEU A 395 -25.96 -17.69 -7.84
CA LEU A 395 -26.11 -18.58 -6.69
C LEU A 395 -24.75 -19.03 -6.14
N GLU A 396 -23.82 -19.41 -7.01
CA GLU A 396 -22.44 -19.77 -6.62
C GLU A 396 -21.69 -18.54 -6.04
N THR A 397 -21.88 -17.36 -6.64
CA THR A 397 -21.31 -16.10 -6.13
C THR A 397 -21.85 -15.78 -4.74
N ALA A 398 -23.17 -15.83 -4.55
CA ALA A 398 -23.80 -15.55 -3.26
C ALA A 398 -23.36 -16.53 -2.16
N LYS A 399 -23.29 -17.83 -2.48
CA LYS A 399 -22.80 -18.87 -1.56
C LYS A 399 -21.34 -18.62 -1.15
N THR A 400 -20.46 -18.40 -2.12
CA THR A 400 -19.03 -18.19 -1.87
C THR A 400 -18.83 -16.91 -1.06
N THR A 401 -19.51 -15.83 -1.44
CA THR A 401 -19.39 -14.55 -0.75
C THR A 401 -19.95 -14.61 0.68
N SER A 402 -21.09 -15.26 0.88
CA SER A 402 -21.68 -15.46 2.22
C SER A 402 -20.73 -16.26 3.13
N LEU A 403 -20.09 -17.30 2.60
CA LEU A 403 -19.08 -18.06 3.33
C LEU A 403 -17.91 -17.17 3.77
N VAL A 404 -17.34 -16.38 2.85
CA VAL A 404 -16.24 -15.45 3.17
C VAL A 404 -16.64 -14.46 4.27
N PHE A 405 -17.83 -13.84 4.16
CA PHE A 405 -18.28 -12.86 5.15
C PHE A 405 -18.57 -13.45 6.53
N ILE A 406 -19.13 -14.66 6.60
CA ILE A 406 -19.33 -15.33 7.89
C ILE A 406 -17.98 -15.67 8.54
N ILE A 407 -16.98 -16.09 7.74
CA ILE A 407 -15.62 -16.32 8.25
C ILE A 407 -15.00 -15.03 8.78
N LEU A 408 -15.12 -13.91 8.04
CA LEU A 408 -14.63 -12.60 8.49
C LEU A 408 -15.26 -12.19 9.84
N LEU A 409 -16.56 -12.41 10.01
CA LEU A 409 -17.27 -12.18 11.27
C LEU A 409 -16.77 -13.10 12.38
N GLY A 410 -16.65 -14.38 12.09
CA GLY A 410 -16.12 -15.38 12.99
C GLY A 410 -14.75 -15.03 13.53
N ALA A 411 -13.85 -14.63 12.64
CA ALA A 411 -12.48 -14.28 12.97
C ALA A 411 -12.36 -12.94 13.72
N ALA A 412 -13.22 -11.96 13.46
CA ALA A 412 -13.29 -10.74 14.26
C ALA A 412 -13.69 -11.03 15.72
N VAL A 413 -14.70 -11.88 15.93
CA VAL A 413 -15.12 -12.33 17.27
C VAL A 413 -14.04 -13.18 17.93
N LEU A 414 -13.37 -14.05 17.18
CA LEU A 414 -12.24 -14.85 17.68
C LEU A 414 -11.06 -13.97 18.10
N THR A 415 -10.69 -12.97 17.29
CA THR A 415 -9.61 -12.02 17.61
C THR A 415 -9.96 -11.21 18.85
N ALA A 416 -11.23 -10.80 18.99
CA ALA A 416 -11.71 -10.15 20.20
C ALA A 416 -11.59 -11.08 21.43
N ALA A 417 -12.03 -12.33 21.33
CA ALA A 417 -11.90 -13.32 22.42
C ALA A 417 -10.42 -13.60 22.78
N PHE A 418 -9.57 -13.76 21.77
CA PHE A 418 -8.15 -13.98 21.96
C PHE A 418 -7.47 -12.81 22.68
N ARG A 419 -7.82 -11.57 22.32
CA ARG A 419 -7.38 -10.36 23.03
C ARG A 419 -7.94 -10.26 24.44
N ALA A 420 -9.20 -10.65 24.62
CA ALA A 420 -9.88 -10.63 25.91
C ALA A 420 -9.18 -11.49 26.96
N PHE A 421 -8.58 -12.61 26.55
CA PHE A 421 -7.81 -13.52 27.41
C PHE A 421 -6.30 -13.25 27.41
N GLY A 422 -5.84 -12.12 26.83
CA GLY A 422 -4.42 -11.74 26.82
C GLY A 422 -3.54 -12.51 25.84
N GLY A 423 -4.13 -13.20 24.85
CA GLY A 423 -3.39 -14.03 23.89
C GLY A 423 -2.37 -13.23 23.05
N GLU A 424 -2.66 -11.97 22.74
CA GLU A 424 -1.76 -11.10 21.95
C GLU A 424 -0.44 -10.83 22.69
N GLU A 425 -0.49 -10.52 23.99
CA GLU A 425 0.72 -10.30 24.79
C GLU A 425 1.50 -11.61 24.96
N LEU A 426 0.82 -12.75 25.10
CA LEU A 426 1.46 -14.07 25.17
C LEU A 426 2.27 -14.38 23.91
N VAL A 427 1.68 -14.19 22.72
CA VAL A 427 2.39 -14.44 21.45
C VAL A 427 3.53 -13.43 21.25
N ARG A 428 3.31 -12.16 21.62
CA ARG A 428 4.34 -11.13 21.57
C ARG A 428 5.53 -11.47 22.47
N GLU A 429 5.29 -11.84 23.72
CA GLU A 429 6.33 -12.23 24.66
C GLU A 429 7.07 -13.49 24.20
N PHE A 430 6.35 -14.50 23.71
CA PHE A 430 6.95 -15.70 23.14
C PHE A 430 7.87 -15.35 21.96
N LEU A 431 7.38 -14.61 20.97
CA LEU A 431 8.18 -14.24 19.79
C LEU A 431 9.38 -13.34 20.15
N ASN A 432 9.24 -12.46 21.13
CA ASN A 432 10.33 -11.60 21.58
C ASN A 432 11.36 -12.33 22.47
N SER A 433 10.99 -13.44 23.09
CA SER A 433 11.90 -14.28 23.87
C SER A 433 12.87 -15.09 23.01
N LEU A 434 12.54 -15.28 21.73
CA LEU A 434 13.32 -16.11 20.82
C LEU A 434 14.68 -15.48 20.49
N PRO A 435 15.78 -16.26 20.55
CA PRO A 435 17.07 -15.81 20.07
C PRO A 435 17.05 -15.68 18.54
N GLY A 436 17.67 -14.62 17.99
CA GLY A 436 17.87 -14.46 16.55
C GLY A 436 17.17 -13.26 15.88
N GLY A 437 16.51 -12.38 16.66
CA GLY A 437 15.97 -11.11 16.15
C GLY A 437 14.82 -11.29 15.16
N PHE A 438 14.68 -10.37 14.21
CA PHE A 438 13.59 -10.39 13.23
C PHE A 438 13.53 -11.69 12.42
N TRP A 439 14.66 -12.17 11.88
CA TRP A 439 14.67 -13.34 11.00
C TRP A 439 14.21 -14.62 11.70
N ALA A 440 14.55 -14.81 12.98
CA ALA A 440 14.05 -15.94 13.76
C ALA A 440 12.53 -15.87 13.94
N LYS A 441 12.00 -14.69 14.32
CA LYS A 441 10.55 -14.46 14.44
C LYS A 441 9.85 -14.71 13.10
N PHE A 442 10.40 -14.17 12.01
CA PHE A 442 9.86 -14.30 10.67
C PHE A 442 9.79 -15.76 10.21
N ILE A 443 10.89 -16.53 10.33
CA ILE A 443 10.94 -17.94 9.91
C ILE A 443 9.96 -18.78 10.72
N ILE A 444 9.87 -18.56 12.04
CA ILE A 444 8.93 -19.31 12.90
C ILE A 444 7.49 -18.97 12.53
N VAL A 445 7.15 -17.71 12.32
CA VAL A 445 5.81 -17.30 11.89
C VAL A 445 5.48 -17.91 10.51
N MET A 446 6.42 -17.89 9.56
CA MET A 446 6.21 -18.52 8.25
C MET A 446 6.02 -20.04 8.39
N ALA A 447 6.79 -20.71 9.25
CA ALA A 447 6.63 -22.14 9.50
C ALA A 447 5.27 -22.47 10.15
N VAL A 448 4.80 -21.65 11.08
CA VAL A 448 3.48 -21.80 11.70
C VAL A 448 2.37 -21.60 10.67
N ILE A 449 2.44 -20.55 9.84
CA ILE A 449 1.48 -20.32 8.75
C ILE A 449 1.49 -21.49 7.76
N PHE A 450 2.67 -22.00 7.42
CA PHE A 450 2.84 -23.13 6.53
C PHE A 450 2.20 -24.42 7.08
N LEU A 451 2.37 -24.71 8.37
CA LEU A 451 1.76 -25.89 8.99
C LEU A 451 0.24 -25.73 9.15
N LEU A 452 -0.22 -24.52 9.50
CA LEU A 452 -1.66 -24.26 9.67
C LEU A 452 -2.42 -24.36 8.35
N GLY A 453 -1.82 -23.94 7.22
CA GLY A 453 -2.46 -24.05 5.92
C GLY A 453 -2.58 -25.47 5.37
N PHE A 454 -2.13 -26.49 6.10
CA PHE A 454 -2.50 -27.88 5.80
C PHE A 454 -3.96 -28.17 6.18
N PHE A 455 -4.49 -27.45 7.17
CA PHE A 455 -5.81 -27.70 7.76
C PHE A 455 -6.79 -26.54 7.56
N LEU A 456 -6.27 -25.32 7.42
CA LEU A 456 -7.06 -24.09 7.33
C LEU A 456 -7.03 -23.50 5.93
N ASP A 457 -8.16 -22.91 5.52
CA ASP A 457 -8.22 -22.16 4.27
C ASP A 457 -7.40 -20.85 4.39
N PHE A 458 -6.96 -20.27 3.27
CA PHE A 458 -6.19 -19.02 3.26
C PHE A 458 -6.97 -17.88 3.89
N ILE A 459 -8.31 -17.86 3.73
CA ILE A 459 -9.19 -16.85 4.32
C ILE A 459 -9.08 -16.91 5.84
N GLU A 460 -9.05 -18.11 6.41
CA GLU A 460 -8.98 -18.32 7.85
C GLU A 460 -7.61 -17.89 8.39
N ILE A 461 -6.54 -18.26 7.71
CA ILE A 461 -5.19 -17.83 8.09
C ILE A 461 -5.06 -16.31 8.00
N ALA A 462 -5.54 -15.72 6.91
CA ALA A 462 -5.46 -14.28 6.66
C ALA A 462 -6.19 -13.48 7.75
N VAL A 463 -7.30 -13.97 8.28
CA VAL A 463 -8.12 -13.20 9.22
C VAL A 463 -7.87 -13.59 10.68
N VAL A 464 -7.39 -14.82 10.94
CA VAL A 464 -7.07 -15.27 12.31
C VAL A 464 -5.60 -15.07 12.65
N VAL A 465 -4.69 -15.55 11.80
CA VAL A 465 -3.26 -15.60 12.13
C VAL A 465 -2.58 -14.26 11.86
N VAL A 466 -2.85 -13.63 10.71
CA VAL A 466 -2.16 -12.40 10.28
C VAL A 466 -2.36 -11.24 11.27
N PRO A 467 -3.57 -10.93 11.79
CA PRO A 467 -3.73 -9.85 12.75
C PRO A 467 -2.99 -10.08 14.08
N ILE A 468 -2.66 -11.33 14.41
CA ILE A 468 -1.90 -11.68 15.61
C ILE A 468 -0.40 -11.49 15.34
N VAL A 469 0.12 -12.04 14.25
CA VAL A 469 1.59 -12.11 14.01
C VAL A 469 2.15 -10.90 13.26
N ALA A 470 1.39 -10.33 12.31
CA ALA A 470 1.88 -9.27 11.44
C ALA A 470 2.20 -7.97 12.19
N PRO A 471 1.38 -7.49 13.16
CA PRO A 471 1.73 -6.28 13.90
C PRO A 471 3.08 -6.42 14.61
N ILE A 472 3.37 -7.61 15.14
CA ILE A 472 4.62 -7.90 15.88
C ILE A 472 5.82 -7.87 14.93
N LEU A 473 5.69 -8.43 13.73
CA LEU A 473 6.76 -8.42 12.72
C LEU A 473 6.99 -7.03 12.13
N LEU A 474 5.91 -6.29 11.85
CA LEU A 474 5.97 -4.94 11.25
C LEU A 474 6.47 -3.88 12.24
N ALA A 475 6.27 -4.09 13.55
CA ALA A 475 6.76 -3.17 14.57
C ALA A 475 8.27 -3.30 14.84
N ASP A 476 8.92 -4.40 14.41
CA ASP A 476 10.34 -4.64 14.66
C ASP A 476 11.21 -3.68 13.83
N PRO A 477 11.95 -2.74 14.47
CA PRO A 477 12.69 -1.71 13.76
C PRO A 477 13.96 -2.22 13.07
N SER A 478 14.42 -3.43 13.40
CA SER A 478 15.67 -3.98 12.87
C SER A 478 15.63 -4.32 11.39
N ALA A 479 14.48 -4.77 10.89
CA ALA A 479 14.29 -5.08 9.48
C ALA A 479 13.45 -4.02 8.75
N ASN A 480 12.56 -3.29 9.44
CA ASN A 480 11.69 -2.26 8.82
C ASN A 480 11.03 -2.72 7.51
N ILE A 481 10.39 -3.90 7.57
CA ILE A 481 9.72 -4.49 6.42
C ILE A 481 8.44 -3.72 6.05
N THR A 482 8.06 -3.78 4.77
CA THR A 482 6.80 -3.20 4.27
C THR A 482 5.65 -4.21 4.44
N ALA A 483 4.44 -3.70 4.65
CA ALA A 483 3.24 -4.54 4.70
C ALA A 483 3.01 -5.30 3.38
N VAL A 484 3.29 -4.66 2.23
CA VAL A 484 3.20 -5.29 0.90
C VAL A 484 4.13 -6.50 0.80
N TRP A 485 5.40 -6.35 1.19
CA TRP A 485 6.37 -7.46 1.15
C TRP A 485 5.95 -8.61 2.06
N LEU A 486 5.54 -8.31 3.30
CA LEU A 486 5.06 -9.33 4.23
C LEU A 486 3.83 -10.07 3.67
N GLY A 487 2.90 -9.35 3.06
CA GLY A 487 1.71 -9.94 2.48
C GLY A 487 1.99 -10.84 1.28
N VAL A 488 2.91 -10.45 0.40
CA VAL A 488 3.35 -11.31 -0.72
C VAL A 488 4.04 -12.57 -0.19
N MET A 489 4.87 -12.45 0.84
CA MET A 489 5.52 -13.61 1.48
C MET A 489 4.50 -14.56 2.12
N ILE A 490 3.51 -14.02 2.84
CA ILE A 490 2.41 -14.80 3.39
C ILE A 490 1.61 -15.48 2.27
N GLY A 491 1.29 -14.77 1.19
CA GLY A 491 0.56 -15.31 0.04
C GLY A 491 1.29 -16.48 -0.62
N LEU A 492 2.59 -16.33 -0.92
CA LEU A 492 3.43 -17.40 -1.47
C LEU A 492 3.53 -18.60 -0.52
N ASN A 493 3.63 -18.36 0.78
CA ASN A 493 3.72 -19.40 1.78
C ASN A 493 2.41 -20.21 1.91
N ILE A 494 1.28 -19.51 1.99
CA ILE A 494 -0.06 -20.13 1.98
C ILE A 494 -0.25 -20.95 0.70
N GLN A 495 0.17 -20.43 -0.45
CA GLN A 495 0.11 -21.15 -1.72
C GLN A 495 0.89 -22.47 -1.69
N THR A 496 2.09 -22.45 -1.10
CA THR A 496 2.92 -23.64 -0.95
C THR A 496 2.28 -24.65 0.00
N SER A 497 1.72 -24.15 1.10
CA SER A 497 1.00 -24.96 2.07
C SER A 497 -0.19 -25.71 1.44
N PHE A 498 -0.97 -25.03 0.59
CA PHE A 498 -2.12 -25.59 -0.12
C PHE A 498 -1.80 -26.77 -1.04
N LEU A 499 -0.51 -26.93 -1.40
CA LEU A 499 -0.01 -28.02 -2.24
C LEU A 499 0.68 -29.13 -1.46
N THR A 500 0.99 -28.93 -0.18
CA THR A 500 1.88 -29.83 0.55
C THR A 500 1.12 -31.05 1.11
N PRO A 501 1.54 -32.29 0.79
CA PRO A 501 0.96 -33.50 1.39
C PRO A 501 1.19 -33.57 2.90
N PRO A 502 0.33 -34.27 3.68
CA PRO A 502 -0.73 -35.18 3.24
C PRO A 502 -2.08 -34.50 2.97
N PHE A 503 -2.30 -33.27 3.44
CA PHE A 503 -3.61 -32.62 3.42
C PHE A 503 -3.84 -31.58 2.33
N GLY A 504 -2.81 -31.08 1.63
CA GLY A 504 -2.91 -29.94 0.71
C GLY A 504 -4.23 -29.88 -0.08
N PHE A 505 -5.07 -28.89 0.19
CA PHE A 505 -6.45 -28.79 -0.31
C PHE A 505 -6.55 -28.93 -1.83
N ALA A 506 -5.58 -28.37 -2.57
CA ALA A 506 -5.52 -28.51 -4.02
C ALA A 506 -5.46 -29.98 -4.46
N LEU A 507 -4.74 -30.83 -3.73
CA LEU A 507 -4.64 -32.25 -4.03
C LEU A 507 -5.93 -33.00 -3.75
N PHE A 508 -6.68 -32.64 -2.70
CA PHE A 508 -8.00 -33.22 -2.43
C PHE A 508 -9.04 -32.81 -3.46
N TYR A 509 -9.04 -31.54 -3.86
CA TYR A 509 -9.91 -31.05 -4.93
C TYR A 509 -9.62 -31.76 -6.25
N LEU A 510 -8.33 -31.93 -6.59
CA LEU A 510 -7.94 -32.69 -7.77
C LEU A 510 -8.33 -34.17 -7.66
N ARG A 511 -8.15 -34.79 -6.48
CA ARG A 511 -8.53 -36.18 -6.25
C ARG A 511 -10.03 -36.39 -6.44
N GLY A 512 -10.87 -35.42 -6.07
CA GLY A 512 -12.32 -35.46 -6.24
C GLY A 512 -12.77 -35.59 -7.71
N VAL A 513 -11.94 -35.15 -8.66
CA VAL A 513 -12.23 -35.23 -10.11
C VAL A 513 -11.34 -36.18 -10.89
N ALA A 514 -10.22 -36.62 -10.30
CA ALA A 514 -9.27 -37.49 -10.98
C ALA A 514 -9.83 -38.92 -11.18
N PRO A 515 -9.60 -39.53 -12.36
CA PRO A 515 -10.03 -40.90 -12.64
C PRO A 515 -9.27 -41.91 -11.76
N ALA A 516 -9.89 -43.06 -11.47
CA ALA A 516 -9.36 -44.09 -10.57
C ALA A 516 -7.98 -44.66 -11.00
N ILE A 517 -7.57 -44.47 -12.26
CA ILE A 517 -6.26 -44.85 -12.77
C ILE A 517 -5.11 -44.06 -12.11
N VAL A 518 -5.39 -42.86 -11.60
CA VAL A 518 -4.39 -42.01 -10.94
C VAL A 518 -4.42 -42.26 -9.43
N LYS A 519 -3.34 -42.83 -8.90
CA LYS A 519 -3.22 -43.10 -7.46
C LYS A 519 -2.86 -41.82 -6.69
N THR A 520 -3.36 -41.67 -5.46
CA THR A 520 -3.03 -40.52 -4.59
C THR A 520 -1.52 -40.33 -4.40
N VAL A 521 -0.76 -41.42 -4.27
CA VAL A 521 0.71 -41.40 -4.17
C VAL A 521 1.36 -40.77 -5.41
N GLN A 522 0.78 -40.94 -6.60
CA GLN A 522 1.28 -40.31 -7.82
C GLN A 522 1.06 -38.80 -7.80
N MET A 523 -0.07 -38.33 -7.23
CA MET A 523 -0.34 -36.90 -7.04
C MET A 523 0.66 -36.30 -6.07
N TYR A 524 0.92 -36.96 -4.94
CA TYR A 524 1.90 -36.52 -3.95
C TYR A 524 3.32 -36.48 -4.53
N LYS A 525 3.73 -37.51 -5.27
CA LYS A 525 5.04 -37.50 -5.95
C LYS A 525 5.11 -36.42 -7.04
N GLY A 526 3.99 -36.14 -7.70
CA GLY A 526 3.87 -35.15 -8.76
C GLY A 526 4.07 -33.71 -8.28
N VAL A 527 3.59 -33.38 -7.08
CA VAL A 527 3.62 -32.00 -6.56
C VAL A 527 4.95 -31.61 -5.90
N VAL A 528 5.74 -32.58 -5.41
CA VAL A 528 7.01 -32.33 -4.70
C VAL A 528 7.96 -31.40 -5.47
N PRO A 529 8.22 -31.57 -6.78
CA PRO A 529 9.07 -30.63 -7.53
C PRO A 529 8.52 -29.21 -7.53
N PHE A 530 7.20 -29.03 -7.62
CA PHE A 530 6.57 -27.71 -7.61
C PHE A 530 6.64 -27.06 -6.22
N ILE A 531 6.52 -27.82 -5.14
CA ILE A 531 6.74 -27.32 -3.77
C ILE A 531 8.19 -26.82 -3.62
N ILE A 532 9.17 -27.58 -4.12
CA ILE A 532 10.58 -27.15 -4.09
C ILE A 532 10.77 -25.84 -4.88
N LEU A 533 10.14 -25.70 -6.04
CA LEU A 533 10.17 -24.47 -6.83
C LEU A 533 9.51 -23.30 -6.09
N GLN A 534 8.39 -23.52 -5.40
CA GLN A 534 7.72 -22.50 -4.60
C GLN A 534 8.55 -22.06 -3.38
N LEU A 535 9.16 -23.00 -2.66
CA LEU A 535 10.08 -22.68 -1.57
C LEU A 535 11.30 -21.91 -2.08
N SER A 536 11.80 -22.27 -3.27
CA SER A 536 12.88 -21.53 -3.94
C SER A 536 12.44 -20.11 -4.31
N ALA A 537 11.23 -19.95 -4.87
CA ALA A 537 10.66 -18.64 -5.18
C ALA A 537 10.46 -17.79 -3.93
N LEU A 538 9.94 -18.38 -2.84
CA LEU A 538 9.81 -17.74 -1.53
C LEU A 538 11.16 -17.25 -1.01
N PHE A 539 12.22 -18.05 -1.14
CA PHE A 539 13.57 -17.65 -0.77
C PHE A 539 14.09 -16.49 -1.63
N ILE A 540 13.92 -16.55 -2.96
CA ILE A 540 14.34 -15.50 -3.89
C ILE A 540 13.64 -14.17 -3.58
N VAL A 541 12.33 -14.19 -3.39
CA VAL A 541 11.52 -13.00 -3.06
C VAL A 541 11.85 -12.48 -1.66
N GLY A 542 12.14 -13.40 -0.73
CA GLY A 542 12.54 -13.06 0.63
C GLY A 542 13.90 -12.35 0.70
N TYR A 543 14.86 -12.78 -0.14
CA TYR A 543 16.19 -12.18 -0.20
C TYR A 543 16.23 -10.86 -1.00
N TYR A 544 15.42 -10.75 -2.05
CA TYR A 544 15.35 -9.55 -2.90
C TYR A 544 14.01 -8.81 -2.73
N PRO A 545 13.83 -8.00 -1.67
CA PRO A 545 12.57 -7.28 -1.42
C PRO A 545 12.18 -6.31 -2.54
N ALA A 546 13.16 -5.88 -3.34
CA ALA A 546 12.92 -5.05 -4.52
C ALA A 546 12.01 -5.73 -5.56
N LEU A 547 11.96 -7.06 -5.62
CA LEU A 547 11.01 -7.78 -6.50
C LEU A 547 9.55 -7.46 -6.17
N VAL A 548 9.27 -7.15 -4.90
CA VAL A 548 7.92 -6.81 -4.43
C VAL A 548 7.71 -5.30 -4.38
N ASN A 549 8.64 -4.54 -3.80
CA ASN A 549 8.42 -3.13 -3.49
C ASN A 549 8.67 -2.17 -4.66
N TYR A 550 9.50 -2.56 -5.66
CA TYR A 550 9.90 -1.63 -6.72
C TYR A 550 8.72 -1.21 -7.61
N LEU A 551 7.90 -2.16 -8.06
CA LEU A 551 6.80 -1.87 -8.99
C LEU A 551 5.71 -1.00 -8.34
N PRO A 552 5.24 -1.27 -7.10
CA PRO A 552 4.35 -0.37 -6.36
C PRO A 552 4.93 1.04 -6.19
N ASN A 553 6.19 1.15 -5.75
CA ASN A 553 6.83 2.45 -5.55
C ASN A 553 6.95 3.23 -6.86
N ARG A 554 7.30 2.55 -7.96
CA ARG A 554 7.41 3.15 -9.29
C ARG A 554 6.07 3.68 -9.78
N ALA A 555 5.00 2.91 -9.62
CA ALA A 555 3.65 3.34 -10.01
C ALA A 555 3.22 4.56 -9.17
N SER A 556 3.42 4.51 -7.85
CA SER A 556 3.06 5.60 -6.94
C SER A 556 3.81 6.89 -7.25
N PHE A 557 5.15 6.85 -7.39
CA PHE A 557 5.96 8.06 -7.59
C PHE A 557 5.89 8.66 -9.01
N LEU A 558 5.45 7.89 -10.01
CA LEU A 558 5.21 8.41 -11.37
C LEU A 558 3.76 8.86 -11.59
N SER A 559 2.85 8.56 -10.65
CA SER A 559 1.44 8.93 -10.77
C SER A 559 1.22 10.43 -10.60
N ASP A 560 0.08 10.93 -11.09
CA ASP A 560 -0.32 12.31 -10.86
C ASP A 560 -0.61 12.64 -9.39
N ASN A 561 -0.92 11.60 -8.61
CA ASN A 561 -1.17 11.66 -7.18
C ASN A 561 0.10 11.36 -6.35
N ALA A 562 1.29 11.48 -6.96
CA ALA A 562 2.54 11.25 -6.26
C ALA A 562 2.68 12.18 -5.04
N PRO A 563 3.25 11.69 -3.92
CA PRO A 563 3.49 12.52 -2.74
C PRO A 563 4.44 13.67 -3.09
N PRO A 564 4.30 14.85 -2.47
CA PRO A 564 5.19 15.97 -2.75
C PRO A 564 6.63 15.66 -2.29
N PRO A 565 7.66 16.20 -2.96
CA PRO A 565 9.07 16.02 -2.58
C PRO A 565 9.43 16.49 -1.16
N LYS A 566 8.57 17.28 -0.53
CA LYS A 566 8.71 17.68 0.88
C LYS A 566 8.37 16.58 1.89
N ASN A 567 7.81 15.44 1.43
CA ASN A 567 7.41 14.34 2.30
C ASN A 567 8.59 13.86 3.17
N PRO A 568 8.47 13.86 4.52
CA PRO A 568 9.54 13.46 5.43
C PRO A 568 10.12 12.07 5.15
N ARG A 569 9.28 11.11 4.73
CA ARG A 569 9.67 9.70 4.51
C ARG A 569 10.67 9.52 3.36
N LEU A 570 10.61 10.42 2.38
CA LEU A 570 11.42 10.32 1.17
C LEU A 570 12.74 11.08 1.28
N GLN A 571 12.91 11.90 2.34
CA GLN A 571 14.02 12.83 2.46
C GLN A 571 15.38 12.15 2.42
N TYR A 572 15.52 10.98 3.05
CA TYR A 572 16.77 10.22 2.98
C TYR A 572 17.20 9.91 1.54
N CYS A 573 16.29 9.37 0.73
CA CYS A 573 16.60 9.05 -0.66
C CYS A 573 16.78 10.30 -1.52
N ILE A 574 16.00 11.35 -1.25
CA ILE A 574 16.15 12.64 -1.93
C ILE A 574 17.53 13.22 -1.65
N GLU A 575 17.99 13.17 -0.40
CA GLU A 575 19.32 13.65 0.01
C GLU A 575 20.45 12.84 -0.64
N GLN A 576 20.33 11.52 -0.71
CA GLN A 576 21.29 10.69 -1.45
C GLN A 576 21.30 11.00 -2.95
N TYR A 577 20.13 11.24 -3.55
CA TYR A 577 20.03 11.67 -4.94
C TYR A 577 20.69 13.05 -5.16
N SER A 578 20.40 14.02 -4.29
CA SER A 578 21.04 15.34 -4.32
C SER A 578 22.56 15.22 -4.15
N ALA A 579 23.04 14.38 -3.24
CA ALA A 579 24.46 14.15 -3.02
C ALA A 579 25.17 13.61 -4.27
N ASN A 580 24.57 12.63 -4.96
CA ASN A 580 25.12 12.10 -6.22
C ASN A 580 25.28 13.16 -7.31
N ILE A 581 24.42 14.19 -7.32
CA ILE A 581 24.50 15.31 -8.27
C ILE A 581 25.49 16.36 -7.78
N LEU A 582 25.41 16.75 -6.51
CA LEU A 582 26.23 17.80 -5.90
C LEU A 582 27.71 17.46 -5.85
N PHE A 583 28.04 16.19 -5.62
CA PHE A 583 29.41 15.69 -5.53
C PHE A 583 29.82 14.88 -6.77
N SER A 584 29.14 15.12 -7.90
CA SER A 584 29.58 14.59 -9.21
C SER A 584 30.83 15.31 -9.70
N GLU A 585 31.65 14.66 -10.53
CA GLU A 585 32.92 15.22 -11.02
C GLU A 585 32.77 16.54 -11.79
N GLU A 586 31.60 16.81 -12.35
CA GLU A 586 31.33 18.01 -13.16
C GLU A 586 31.11 19.28 -12.33
N ASN A 587 30.86 19.19 -11.02
CA ASN A 587 30.62 20.31 -10.09
C ASN A 587 29.63 21.38 -10.58
N LEU A 588 28.66 20.98 -11.43
CA LEU A 588 27.75 21.90 -12.14
C LEU A 588 26.99 22.84 -11.20
N VAL A 589 26.58 22.35 -10.04
CA VAL A 589 25.79 23.11 -9.07
C VAL A 589 26.65 24.14 -8.35
N GLN A 590 27.86 23.76 -7.93
CA GLN A 590 28.80 24.66 -7.24
C GLN A 590 29.24 25.79 -8.18
N ASN A 591 29.50 25.47 -9.44
CA ASN A 591 29.82 26.48 -10.47
C ASN A 591 28.65 27.46 -10.66
N ALA A 592 27.41 26.99 -10.71
CA ALA A 592 26.23 27.85 -10.85
C ALA A 592 26.02 28.77 -9.63
N VAL A 593 26.32 28.29 -8.41
CA VAL A 593 26.28 29.12 -7.18
C VAL A 593 27.35 30.22 -7.26
N GLN A 594 28.57 29.87 -7.66
CA GLN A 594 29.67 30.83 -7.80
C GLN A 594 29.41 31.86 -8.90
N GLU A 595 28.87 31.44 -10.06
CA GLU A 595 28.48 32.34 -11.14
C GLU A 595 27.45 33.37 -10.66
N LEU A 596 26.46 32.95 -9.87
CA LEU A 596 25.46 33.86 -9.31
C LEU A 596 26.06 34.81 -8.27
N ALA A 597 27.04 34.37 -7.49
CA ALA A 597 27.72 35.18 -6.47
C ALA A 597 28.50 36.37 -7.05
N VAL A 598 28.95 36.28 -8.31
CA VAL A 598 29.76 37.31 -8.97
C VAL A 598 28.90 38.33 -9.74
N VAL A 599 27.59 38.11 -9.87
CA VAL A 599 26.68 39.00 -10.60
C VAL A 599 26.57 40.37 -9.90
N ASN A 600 26.56 41.45 -10.69
CA ASN A 600 26.36 42.79 -10.15
C ASN A 600 24.93 42.99 -9.62
N THR A 601 24.79 43.07 -8.29
CA THR A 601 23.51 43.27 -7.58
C THR A 601 23.22 44.73 -7.19
N SER A 602 24.03 45.70 -7.63
CA SER A 602 23.88 47.11 -7.22
C SER A 602 22.56 47.76 -7.63
N MET A 603 21.84 47.15 -8.58
CA MET A 603 20.56 47.62 -9.11
C MET A 603 19.36 47.20 -8.24
N LEU A 604 19.55 46.26 -7.31
CA LEU A 604 18.49 45.75 -6.44
C LEU A 604 18.30 46.64 -5.21
N PRO A 605 17.06 46.79 -4.70
CA PRO A 605 16.80 47.41 -3.41
C PRO A 605 17.57 46.70 -2.28
N LYS A 606 17.94 47.44 -1.21
CA LYS A 606 18.73 46.88 -0.08
C LYS A 606 18.16 45.59 0.49
N ASN A 607 16.84 45.51 0.66
CA ASN A 607 16.18 44.32 1.20
C ASN A 607 16.34 43.11 0.27
N VAL A 608 15.97 43.26 -1.00
CA VAL A 608 16.07 42.20 -2.03
C VAL A 608 17.51 41.78 -2.26
N LYS A 609 18.45 42.73 -2.24
CA LYS A 609 19.88 42.44 -2.32
C LYS A 609 20.33 41.56 -1.15
N SER A 610 19.97 41.93 0.08
CA SER A 610 20.34 41.14 1.27
C SER A 610 19.73 39.75 1.27
N GLU A 611 18.50 39.60 0.79
CA GLU A 611 17.83 38.30 0.64
C GLU A 611 18.55 37.41 -0.38
N LEU A 612 18.96 37.98 -1.53
CA LEU A 612 19.71 37.25 -2.55
C LEU A 612 21.11 36.84 -2.06
N GLU A 613 21.83 37.74 -1.40
CA GLU A 613 23.16 37.44 -0.81
C GLU A 613 23.06 36.34 0.26
N ASN A 614 22.04 36.41 1.12
CA ASN A 614 21.77 35.36 2.10
C ASN A 614 21.41 34.03 1.42
N ALA A 615 20.60 34.04 0.35
CA ALA A 615 20.23 32.84 -0.39
C ALA A 615 21.44 32.15 -1.04
N ILE A 616 22.39 32.92 -1.58
CA ILE A 616 23.64 32.40 -2.15
C ILE A 616 24.50 31.78 -1.05
N ALA A 617 24.70 32.49 0.07
CA ALA A 617 25.47 31.99 1.21
C ALA A 617 24.84 30.71 1.82
N GLU A 618 23.52 30.65 1.89
CA GLU A 618 22.79 29.47 2.33
C GLU A 618 22.95 28.28 1.38
N ALA A 619 23.16 28.50 0.07
CA ALA A 619 23.43 27.42 -0.88
C ALA A 619 24.76 26.72 -0.56
N ASP A 620 25.84 27.48 -0.37
CA ASP A 620 27.16 26.94 -0.04
C ASP A 620 27.15 26.22 1.30
N LEU A 621 26.52 26.84 2.31
CA LEU A 621 26.37 26.23 3.63
C LEU A 621 25.48 24.99 3.60
N ALA A 622 24.47 24.93 2.72
CA ALA A 622 23.65 23.74 2.53
C ALA A 622 24.48 22.59 1.98
N ILE A 623 25.30 22.82 0.95
CA ILE A 623 26.19 21.82 0.35
C ILE A 623 27.15 21.26 1.42
N LEU A 624 27.80 22.15 2.18
CA LEU A 624 28.69 21.78 3.27
C LEU A 624 27.97 21.02 4.39
N SER A 625 26.73 21.40 4.71
CA SER A 625 25.93 20.69 5.71
C SER A 625 25.52 19.29 5.24
N LEU A 626 25.25 19.08 3.96
CA LEU A 626 24.97 17.75 3.40
C LEU A 626 26.22 16.88 3.40
N GLU A 627 27.37 17.42 3.01
CA GLU A 627 28.65 16.70 3.05
C GLU A 627 28.98 16.25 4.48
N ASN A 628 28.81 17.14 5.46
CA ASN A 628 28.99 16.81 6.86
C ASN A 628 27.98 15.78 7.35
N ALA A 629 26.71 15.84 6.92
CA ALA A 629 25.72 14.82 7.26
C ALA A 629 26.15 13.43 6.78
N MET A 630 26.65 13.31 5.54
CA MET A 630 27.13 12.04 4.98
C MET A 630 28.37 11.51 5.71
N LYS A 631 29.35 12.38 6.00
CA LYS A 631 30.53 12.00 6.81
C LYS A 631 30.13 11.53 8.22
N GLN A 632 29.13 12.16 8.83
CA GLN A 632 28.60 11.74 10.13
C GLN A 632 27.86 10.40 10.03
N GLU A 633 27.12 10.16 8.95
CA GLU A 633 26.47 8.88 8.69
C GLU A 633 27.49 7.73 8.60
N ASP A 634 28.56 7.90 7.80
CA ASP A 634 29.64 6.91 7.71
C ASP A 634 30.31 6.66 9.07
N LEU A 635 30.49 7.71 9.88
CA LEU A 635 31.04 7.59 11.23
C LEU A 635 30.09 6.81 12.17
N ILE A 636 28.79 7.06 12.06
CA ILE A 636 27.75 6.34 12.82
C ILE A 636 27.74 4.86 12.43
N GLU A 637 27.78 4.52 11.14
CA GLU A 637 27.82 3.13 10.68
C GLU A 637 29.04 2.37 11.24
N ASN A 638 30.22 3.00 11.19
CA ASN A 638 31.46 2.42 11.72
C ASN A 638 31.41 2.22 13.25
N LYS A 639 30.91 3.21 14.00
CA LYS A 639 30.76 3.09 15.47
C LYS A 639 29.62 2.15 15.87
N ALA A 640 28.59 2.01 15.03
CA ALA A 640 27.44 1.15 15.29
C ALA A 640 27.83 -0.33 15.44
N ILE A 641 28.90 -0.79 14.76
CA ILE A 641 29.39 -2.17 14.84
C ILE A 641 29.73 -2.56 16.29
N LYS A 642 30.37 -1.65 17.05
CA LYS A 642 30.72 -1.87 18.47
C LYS A 642 29.58 -1.50 19.42
N TYR A 643 28.78 -0.50 19.06
CA TYR A 643 27.67 -0.02 19.88
C TYR A 643 26.49 -1.01 19.93
N ARG A 644 26.11 -1.63 18.79
CA ARG A 644 24.95 -2.53 18.68
C ARG A 644 24.99 -3.71 19.68
N PRO A 645 26.10 -4.47 19.84
CA PRO A 645 26.15 -5.55 20.83
C PRO A 645 25.96 -5.06 22.26
N ALA A 646 26.53 -3.90 22.61
CA ALA A 646 26.39 -3.29 23.92
C ALA A 646 24.94 -2.83 24.16
N LEU A 647 24.36 -2.11 23.20
CA LEU A 647 22.95 -1.69 23.22
C LEU A 647 22.02 -2.90 23.40
N ASN A 648 22.18 -3.94 22.59
CA ASN A 648 21.35 -5.14 22.67
C ASN A 648 21.45 -5.83 24.03
N LYS A 649 22.64 -5.87 24.64
CA LYS A 649 22.83 -6.43 25.99
C LYS A 649 22.10 -5.59 27.03
N VAL A 650 22.25 -4.27 27.00
CA VAL A 650 21.60 -3.37 27.97
C VAL A 650 20.08 -3.36 27.77
N ARG A 651 19.59 -3.27 26.54
CA ARG A 651 18.15 -3.33 26.22
C ARG A 651 17.51 -4.64 26.67
N ARG A 652 18.20 -5.78 26.54
CA ARG A 652 17.73 -7.07 27.10
C ARG A 652 17.62 -7.03 28.63
N ILE A 653 18.57 -6.41 29.31
CA ILE A 653 18.53 -6.23 30.77
C ILE A 653 17.37 -5.31 31.15
N GLU A 654 17.20 -4.18 30.45
CA GLU A 654 16.09 -3.24 30.68
C GLU A 654 14.72 -3.86 30.44
N SER A 655 14.58 -4.66 29.37
CA SER A 655 13.36 -5.41 29.10
C SER A 655 13.00 -6.36 30.25
N ARG A 656 13.99 -7.11 30.78
CA ARG A 656 13.78 -7.98 31.96
C ARG A 656 13.39 -7.18 33.21
N ILE A 657 14.07 -6.05 33.46
CA ILE A 657 13.73 -5.15 34.57
C ILE A 657 12.29 -4.63 34.41
N ASN A 658 11.87 -4.25 33.20
CA ASN A 658 10.53 -3.75 32.93
C ASN A 658 9.45 -4.83 33.13
N LEU A 659 9.73 -6.09 32.74
CA LEU A 659 8.84 -7.21 33.04
C LEU A 659 8.65 -7.39 34.56
N LYS A 660 9.75 -7.38 35.32
CA LYS A 660 9.72 -7.44 36.79
C LYS A 660 9.00 -6.24 37.42
N LYS A 661 9.16 -5.03 36.88
CA LYS A 661 8.39 -3.84 37.30
C LYS A 661 6.89 -3.98 37.02
N ARG A 662 6.49 -4.59 35.90
CA ARG A 662 5.08 -4.90 35.60
C ARG A 662 4.52 -5.91 36.60
N GLU A 663 5.31 -6.93 36.96
CA GLU A 663 4.98 -7.92 37.99
C GLU A 663 4.76 -7.25 39.36
N ILE A 664 5.70 -6.41 39.80
CA ILE A 664 5.53 -5.58 41.01
C ILE A 664 4.26 -4.73 40.93
N LYS A 665 3.94 -4.13 39.77
CA LYS A 665 2.73 -3.32 39.62
C LYS A 665 1.45 -4.15 39.78
N LYS A 666 1.45 -5.41 39.31
CA LYS A 666 0.33 -6.36 39.53
C LYS A 666 0.23 -6.73 41.01
N LEU A 667 1.34 -7.13 41.62
CA LEU A 667 1.40 -7.46 43.05
C LEU A 667 0.99 -6.29 43.95
N LYS A 668 1.37 -5.05 43.60
CA LYS A 668 0.94 -3.85 44.33
C LYS A 668 -0.58 -3.60 44.24
N LYS A 669 -1.21 -3.89 43.10
CA LYS A 669 -2.67 -3.82 42.98
C LYS A 669 -3.34 -4.90 43.84
N GLU A 670 -2.80 -6.10 43.83
CA GLU A 670 -3.28 -7.21 44.64
C GLU A 670 -3.11 -6.94 46.14
N LEU A 671 -1.99 -6.34 46.54
CA LEU A 671 -1.73 -5.91 47.91
C LEU A 671 -2.80 -4.92 48.40
N VAL A 672 -3.21 -3.96 47.57
CA VAL A 672 -4.29 -3.01 47.90
C VAL A 672 -5.63 -3.75 48.06
N LEU A 673 -5.91 -4.72 47.21
CA LEU A 673 -7.11 -5.55 47.32
C LEU A 673 -7.11 -6.37 48.63
N GLN A 674 -6.01 -7.04 48.95
CA GLN A 674 -5.88 -7.86 50.16
C GLN A 674 -5.92 -7.02 51.46
N LYS A 675 -5.37 -5.80 51.43
CA LYS A 675 -5.53 -4.81 52.51
C LYS A 675 -7.00 -4.44 52.74
N THR A 676 -7.75 -4.28 51.65
CA THR A 676 -9.20 -4.01 51.72
C THR A 676 -9.96 -5.20 52.32
N LEU A 677 -9.54 -6.43 51.99
CA LEU A 677 -10.10 -7.68 52.52
C LEU A 677 -9.60 -8.05 53.93
N ARG A 678 -8.70 -7.26 54.53
CA ARG A 678 -8.11 -7.48 55.88
C ARG A 678 -7.39 -8.83 56.06
N ASN A 679 -6.79 -9.38 55.01
CA ASN A 679 -6.01 -10.63 55.12
C ASN A 679 -4.52 -10.36 55.42
N SER A 680 -4.16 -10.37 56.70
CA SER A 680 -2.79 -10.04 57.15
C SER A 680 -1.70 -11.04 56.70
N SER A 681 -2.06 -12.31 56.47
CA SER A 681 -1.10 -13.34 56.03
C SER A 681 -0.70 -13.14 54.57
N ALA A 682 -1.67 -12.91 53.69
CA ALA A 682 -1.45 -12.63 52.28
C ALA A 682 -0.72 -11.29 52.07
N GLU A 683 -1.01 -10.27 52.90
CA GLU A 683 -0.32 -8.99 52.85
C GLU A 683 1.20 -9.14 53.04
N LYS A 684 1.64 -9.92 54.04
CA LYS A 684 3.07 -10.15 54.31
C LYS A 684 3.74 -10.96 53.21
N SER A 685 3.05 -11.96 52.66
CA SER A 685 3.58 -12.77 51.54
C SER A 685 3.83 -11.90 50.31
N ILE A 686 2.83 -11.13 49.88
CA ILE A 686 2.94 -10.26 48.70
C ILE A 686 3.99 -9.17 48.92
N ALA A 687 4.09 -8.61 50.12
CA ALA A 687 5.13 -7.63 50.44
C ALA A 687 6.55 -8.23 50.35
N SER A 688 6.75 -9.46 50.82
CA SER A 688 8.02 -10.18 50.69
C SER A 688 8.36 -10.47 49.22
N GLU A 689 7.39 -10.91 48.42
CA GLU A 689 7.60 -11.15 46.98
C GLU A 689 8.00 -9.88 46.23
N ILE A 690 7.39 -8.73 46.56
CA ILE A 690 7.79 -7.44 45.99
C ILE A 690 9.24 -7.13 46.35
N GLU A 691 9.66 -7.34 47.60
CA GLU A 691 11.04 -7.08 48.05
C GLU A 691 12.05 -7.99 47.35
N ASP A 692 11.71 -9.27 47.16
CA ASP A 692 12.57 -10.22 46.46
C ASP A 692 12.72 -9.87 44.97
N ILE A 693 11.63 -9.45 44.31
CA ILE A 693 11.70 -8.96 42.93
C ILE A 693 12.50 -7.65 42.85
N GLU A 694 12.41 -6.75 43.83
CA GLU A 694 13.23 -5.53 43.90
C GLU A 694 14.73 -5.86 44.03
N LYS A 695 15.09 -6.90 44.81
CA LYS A 695 16.47 -7.42 44.87
C LYS A 695 16.93 -8.01 43.54
N GLU A 696 16.07 -8.74 42.82
CA GLU A 696 16.37 -9.22 41.47
C GLU A 696 16.62 -8.08 40.49
N ILE A 697 15.82 -7.01 40.56
CA ILE A 697 15.99 -5.80 39.73
C ILE A 697 17.35 -5.15 40.01
N ASP A 698 17.75 -5.00 41.28
CA ASP A 698 19.06 -4.45 41.64
C ASP A 698 20.22 -5.32 41.11
N LYS A 699 20.09 -6.65 41.24
CA LYS A 699 21.06 -7.60 40.68
C LYS A 699 21.17 -7.48 39.15
N LEU A 700 20.05 -7.33 38.45
CA LEU A 700 20.02 -7.12 37.00
C LEU A 700 20.62 -5.77 36.60
N SER A 701 20.33 -4.71 37.36
CA SER A 701 20.88 -3.36 37.11
C SER A 701 22.40 -3.36 37.17
N LYS A 702 23.00 -4.08 38.14
CA LYS A 702 24.44 -4.25 38.28
C LYS A 702 25.12 -5.02 37.13
N GLN A 703 24.36 -5.72 36.29
CA GLN A 703 24.91 -6.41 35.10
C GLN A 703 25.12 -5.48 33.90
N LYS A 704 24.64 -4.24 33.96
CA LYS A 704 24.90 -3.23 32.93
C LYS A 704 26.40 -2.87 32.92
N PRO A 705 27.02 -2.62 31.75
CA PRO A 705 28.39 -2.14 31.68
C PRO A 705 28.55 -0.80 32.43
N ALA A 706 29.59 -0.64 33.25
CA ALA A 706 29.81 0.57 34.04
C ALA A 706 29.94 1.85 33.17
N ASN A 707 30.45 1.72 31.94
CA ASN A 707 30.64 2.84 31.02
C ASN A 707 29.44 3.04 30.07
N TRP A 708 28.29 2.40 30.31
CA TRP A 708 27.16 2.44 29.39
C TRP A 708 26.63 3.85 29.15
N ASP A 709 26.44 4.64 30.19
CA ASP A 709 25.85 5.98 30.08
C ASP A 709 26.73 6.89 29.21
N GLN A 710 28.06 6.81 29.38
CA GLN A 710 29.02 7.54 28.54
C GLN A 710 28.97 7.08 27.07
N ILE A 711 28.92 5.76 26.82
CA ILE A 711 28.84 5.19 25.47
C ILE A 711 27.54 5.64 24.78
N TYR A 712 26.43 5.63 25.51
CA TYR A 712 25.12 6.04 25.02
C TYR A 712 25.10 7.54 24.69
N GLU A 713 25.58 8.40 25.59
CA GLU A 713 25.65 9.84 25.36
C GLU A 713 26.55 10.20 24.17
N GLU A 714 27.73 9.58 24.06
CA GLU A 714 28.63 9.80 22.92
C GLU A 714 27.95 9.43 21.60
N PHE A 715 27.28 8.27 21.53
CA PHE A 715 26.62 7.82 20.31
C PHE A 715 25.37 8.66 19.99
N ASN A 716 24.58 9.03 21.00
CA ASN A 716 23.41 9.87 20.82
C ASN A 716 23.77 11.26 20.29
N ASN A 717 24.88 11.85 20.77
CA ASN A 717 25.38 13.12 20.25
C ASN A 717 25.76 13.06 18.77
N LEU A 718 26.32 11.94 18.30
CA LEU A 718 26.59 11.74 16.87
C LEU A 718 25.30 11.72 16.06
N MET A 719 24.29 10.96 16.51
CA MET A 719 22.99 10.91 15.84
C MET A 719 22.28 12.27 15.83
N GLN A 720 22.34 13.03 16.93
CA GLN A 720 21.77 14.38 16.99
C GLN A 720 22.50 15.35 16.05
N THR A 721 23.82 15.23 15.94
CA THR A 721 24.64 16.05 15.03
C THR A 721 24.29 15.77 13.57
N GLU A 722 24.16 14.50 13.19
CA GLU A 722 23.70 14.08 11.86
C GLU A 722 22.32 14.66 11.52
N ARG A 723 21.34 14.53 12.44
CA ARG A 723 19.99 15.10 12.27
C ARG A 723 20.02 16.63 12.14
N LYS A 724 20.89 17.30 12.88
CA LYS A 724 21.08 18.76 12.80
C LYS A 724 21.63 19.17 11.44
N HIS A 725 22.60 18.43 10.89
CA HIS A 725 23.15 18.70 9.57
C HIS A 725 22.11 18.46 8.45
N ARG A 726 21.36 17.36 8.50
CA ARG A 726 20.27 17.11 7.53
C ARG A 726 19.16 18.17 7.61
N SER A 727 18.74 18.54 8.81
CA SER A 727 17.71 19.58 8.98
C SER A 727 18.18 20.96 8.50
N SER A 728 19.45 21.30 8.73
CA SER A 728 20.07 22.55 8.23
C SER A 728 20.13 22.55 6.71
N TYR A 729 20.62 21.46 6.09
CA TYR A 729 20.61 21.28 4.63
C TYR A 729 19.20 21.49 4.06
N ARG A 730 18.20 20.79 4.59
CA ARG A 730 16.80 20.86 4.13
C ARG A 730 16.24 22.28 4.14
N ARG A 731 16.50 23.05 5.20
CA ARG A 731 16.01 24.42 5.34
C ARG A 731 16.72 25.37 4.39
N MET A 732 18.04 25.30 4.36
CA MET A 732 18.89 26.26 3.64
C MET A 732 18.83 26.02 2.12
N ALA A 733 18.80 24.77 1.67
CA ALA A 733 18.62 24.42 0.26
C ALA A 733 17.24 24.88 -0.26
N GLU A 734 16.17 24.65 0.51
CA GLU A 734 14.81 25.06 0.14
C GLU A 734 14.69 26.60 0.10
N ASN A 735 15.26 27.30 1.09
CA ASN A 735 15.20 28.75 1.16
C ASN A 735 16.00 29.40 0.03
N SER A 736 17.24 28.93 -0.19
CA SER A 736 18.10 29.41 -1.28
C SER A 736 17.40 29.32 -2.65
N PHE A 737 16.78 28.17 -2.96
CA PHE A 737 16.08 27.99 -4.22
C PHE A 737 14.83 28.88 -4.33
N LYS A 738 14.02 28.96 -3.27
CA LYS A 738 12.77 29.74 -3.27
C LYS A 738 13.01 31.24 -3.44
N VAL A 739 14.00 31.81 -2.76
CA VAL A 739 14.31 33.24 -2.88
C VAL A 739 14.71 33.58 -4.32
N VAL A 740 15.53 32.74 -4.95
CA VAL A 740 15.95 32.93 -6.35
C VAL A 740 14.77 32.74 -7.32
N GLU A 741 13.89 31.77 -7.07
CA GLU A 741 12.68 31.54 -7.85
C GLU A 741 11.71 32.72 -7.75
N GLU A 742 11.45 33.22 -6.55
CA GLU A 742 10.60 34.39 -6.31
C GLU A 742 11.16 35.64 -6.99
N LEU A 743 12.47 35.88 -6.90
CA LEU A 743 13.11 37.00 -7.58
C LEU A 743 12.99 36.90 -9.10
N LYS A 744 13.22 35.72 -9.69
CA LYS A 744 13.03 35.50 -11.13
C LYS A 744 11.57 35.77 -11.54
N VAL A 745 10.60 35.30 -10.77
CA VAL A 745 9.17 35.52 -11.06
C VAL A 745 8.85 37.02 -11.03
N ILE A 746 9.34 37.76 -10.03
CA ILE A 746 9.18 39.22 -9.96
C ILE A 746 9.76 39.90 -11.21
N LEU A 747 10.97 39.52 -11.62
CA LEU A 747 11.61 40.08 -12.83
C LEU A 747 10.86 39.73 -14.11
N SER A 748 10.24 38.54 -14.18
CA SER A 748 9.44 38.13 -15.34
C SER A 748 8.11 38.90 -15.46
N SER A 749 7.55 39.37 -14.34
CA SER A 749 6.31 40.17 -14.27
C SER A 749 6.48 41.65 -14.65
N ASP A 750 7.64 42.07 -15.17
CA ASP A 750 7.94 43.45 -15.59
C ASP A 750 6.84 44.13 -16.44
N GLN A 751 6.28 43.41 -17.42
CA GLN A 751 5.19 43.94 -18.27
C GLN A 751 3.88 44.15 -17.50
N GLU A 752 3.54 43.21 -16.62
CA GLU A 752 2.34 43.27 -15.77
C GLU A 752 2.45 44.41 -14.75
N ILE A 753 3.63 44.57 -14.14
CA ILE A 753 3.92 45.66 -13.19
C ILE A 753 3.83 47.03 -13.91
N SER A 754 4.39 47.12 -15.12
CA SER A 754 4.28 48.32 -15.96
C SER A 754 2.83 48.67 -16.31
N GLN A 755 2.00 47.65 -16.59
CA GLN A 755 0.58 47.85 -16.84
C GLN A 755 -0.18 48.25 -15.57
N LEU A 756 0.07 47.59 -14.44
CA LEU A 756 -0.51 47.92 -13.15
C LEU A 756 -0.21 49.37 -12.74
N LYS A 757 1.01 49.85 -12.98
CA LYS A 757 1.37 51.26 -12.73
C LYS A 757 0.48 52.22 -13.53
N ARG A 758 0.27 51.95 -14.83
CA ARG A 758 -0.63 52.77 -15.68
C ARG A 758 -2.07 52.71 -15.21
N GLU A 759 -2.55 51.51 -14.86
CA GLU A 759 -3.90 51.31 -14.33
C GLU A 759 -4.09 52.01 -12.97
N TYR A 760 -3.08 52.01 -12.10
CA TYR A 760 -3.09 52.69 -10.80
C TYR A 760 -3.38 54.18 -10.94
N VAL A 761 -2.68 54.86 -11.84
CA VAL A 761 -2.89 56.29 -12.11
C VAL A 761 -4.31 56.54 -12.62
N SER A 762 -4.79 55.71 -13.54
CA SER A 762 -6.16 55.82 -14.07
C SER A 762 -7.24 55.57 -13.01
N ILE A 763 -6.98 54.70 -12.04
CA ILE A 763 -7.91 54.34 -10.97
C ILE A 763 -7.92 55.41 -9.89
N LEU A 764 -6.79 56.03 -9.56
CA LEU A 764 -6.75 57.20 -8.69
C LEU A 764 -7.64 58.33 -9.24
N GLU A 765 -7.51 58.64 -10.53
CA GLU A 765 -8.31 59.67 -11.21
C GLU A 765 -9.82 59.34 -11.26
N LYS A 766 -10.18 58.06 -11.46
CA LYS A 766 -11.58 57.62 -11.43
C LYS A 766 -12.14 57.61 -10.01
N SER A 767 -11.35 57.16 -9.04
CA SER A 767 -11.78 56.98 -7.65
C SER A 767 -12.09 58.29 -6.92
N SER A 768 -11.43 59.40 -7.31
CA SER A 768 -11.70 60.73 -6.74
C SER A 768 -13.03 61.33 -7.18
N ARG A 769 -13.70 60.75 -8.20
CA ARG A 769 -14.98 61.20 -8.75
C ARG A 769 -16.17 60.33 -8.34
N LEU A 770 -15.94 59.24 -7.60
CA LEU A 770 -16.95 58.25 -7.23
C LEU A 770 -17.46 58.46 -5.80
N GLU A 771 -18.72 58.08 -5.55
CA GLU A 771 -19.29 58.06 -4.20
C GLU A 771 -18.60 57.00 -3.30
N LYS A 772 -18.71 57.18 -1.98
CA LYS A 772 -17.95 56.41 -0.97
C LYS A 772 -18.03 54.88 -1.17
N GLU A 773 -19.22 54.32 -1.42
CA GLU A 773 -19.38 52.87 -1.63
C GLU A 773 -18.77 52.38 -2.95
N GLN A 774 -18.93 53.16 -4.02
CA GLN A 774 -18.37 52.84 -5.34
C GLN A 774 -16.84 52.95 -5.34
N ARG A 775 -16.29 53.95 -4.64
CA ARG A 775 -14.85 54.16 -4.42
C ARG A 775 -14.23 52.98 -3.68
N VAL A 776 -14.89 52.48 -2.63
CA VAL A 776 -14.43 51.31 -1.88
C VAL A 776 -14.45 50.04 -2.75
N ASN A 777 -15.51 49.81 -3.52
CA ASN A 777 -15.61 48.62 -4.37
C ASN A 777 -14.57 48.63 -5.50
N ALA A 778 -14.35 49.77 -6.16
CA ALA A 778 -13.34 49.92 -7.20
C ALA A 778 -11.92 49.67 -6.66
N LEU A 779 -11.59 50.20 -5.48
CA LEU A 779 -10.29 49.97 -4.84
C LEU A 779 -10.13 48.52 -4.35
N ILE A 780 -11.20 47.85 -3.91
CA ILE A 780 -11.16 46.41 -3.56
C ILE A 780 -10.89 45.56 -4.79
N GLU A 781 -11.56 45.82 -5.91
CA GLU A 781 -11.34 45.09 -7.16
C GLU A 781 -9.92 45.30 -7.68
N PHE A 782 -9.42 46.53 -7.62
CA PHE A 782 -8.06 46.83 -8.01
C PHE A 782 -7.02 46.23 -7.05
N ALA A 783 -7.25 46.26 -5.74
CA ALA A 783 -6.38 45.59 -4.77
C ALA A 783 -6.32 44.07 -4.97
N LYS A 784 -7.39 43.44 -5.49
CA LYS A 784 -7.36 42.04 -5.93
C LYS A 784 -6.43 41.84 -7.12
N LYS A 785 -6.52 42.71 -8.16
CA LYS A 785 -5.62 42.66 -9.33
C LYS A 785 -4.16 42.91 -8.96
N VAL A 786 -3.88 43.93 -8.15
CA VAL A 786 -2.53 44.19 -7.62
C VAL A 786 -2.02 42.97 -6.86
N GLY A 787 -2.86 42.35 -6.03
CA GLY A 787 -2.50 41.16 -5.28
C GLY A 787 -2.32 39.86 -6.07
N GLN A 788 -2.66 39.84 -7.37
CA GLN A 788 -2.40 38.71 -8.27
C GLN A 788 -0.97 38.77 -8.86
N VAL A 789 -0.41 39.97 -9.01
CA VAL A 789 0.97 40.16 -9.51
C VAL A 789 1.97 39.99 -8.38
N LYS A 790 3.05 39.23 -8.63
CA LYS A 790 4.08 38.93 -7.62
C LYS A 790 4.99 40.13 -7.39
N GLY A 791 5.45 40.31 -6.14
CA GLY A 791 6.27 41.46 -5.72
C GLY A 791 5.50 42.71 -5.28
N THR A 792 4.15 42.71 -5.34
CA THR A 792 3.30 43.88 -5.02
C THR A 792 2.79 43.92 -3.57
N SER A 793 3.40 43.15 -2.66
CA SER A 793 2.94 43.01 -1.25
C SER A 793 2.87 44.36 -0.52
N GLU A 794 3.91 45.20 -0.67
CA GLU A 794 3.97 46.55 -0.11
C GLU A 794 2.89 47.47 -0.70
N PRO A 795 2.78 47.65 -2.04
CA PRO A 795 1.67 48.36 -2.67
C PRO A 795 0.27 47.93 -2.25
N LYS A 796 0.04 46.61 -2.19
CA LYS A 796 -1.23 46.02 -1.76
C LYS A 796 -1.54 46.36 -0.31
N SER A 797 -0.52 46.39 0.55
CA SER A 797 -0.69 46.76 1.96
C SER A 797 -1.10 48.23 2.12
N GLY A 798 -0.52 49.14 1.34
CA GLY A 798 -0.91 50.56 1.30
C GLY A 798 -2.34 50.74 0.81
N LEU A 799 -2.73 50.07 -0.29
CA LEU A 799 -4.12 50.03 -0.78
C LEU A 799 -5.10 49.49 0.28
N SER A 800 -4.72 48.43 0.99
CA SER A 800 -5.55 47.83 2.04
C SER A 800 -5.74 48.75 3.24
N ARG A 801 -4.72 49.54 3.61
CA ARG A 801 -4.81 50.57 4.67
C ARG A 801 -5.72 51.70 4.23
N ALA A 802 -5.61 52.19 2.99
CA ALA A 802 -6.49 53.20 2.43
C ALA A 802 -7.96 52.75 2.40
N ILE A 803 -8.23 51.51 1.97
CA ILE A 803 -9.59 50.92 1.98
C ILE A 803 -10.14 50.82 3.42
N ARG A 804 -9.29 50.47 4.39
CA ARG A 804 -9.71 50.35 5.80
C ARG A 804 -10.09 51.71 6.40
N GLU A 805 -9.36 52.77 6.07
CA GLU A 805 -9.70 54.13 6.49
C GLU A 805 -10.99 54.63 5.82
N LEU A 806 -11.21 54.33 4.53
CA LEU A 806 -12.44 54.68 3.80
C LEU A 806 -13.70 53.98 4.36
N LYS A 807 -13.56 52.80 4.97
CA LYS A 807 -14.69 52.07 5.59
C LYS A 807 -15.11 52.63 6.96
N LYS A 808 -14.37 53.54 7.56
CA LYS A 808 -14.73 54.13 8.87
C LYS A 808 -15.94 55.05 8.76
N LYS A 809 -16.64 55.21 9.89
CA LYS A 809 -17.81 56.09 10.02
C LYS A 809 -17.42 57.56 9.81
N ASN A 810 -16.30 57.99 10.42
CA ASN A 810 -15.63 59.26 10.14
C ASN A 810 -14.38 59.00 9.29
N VAL A 811 -14.38 59.45 8.03
CA VAL A 811 -13.27 59.26 7.09
C VAL A 811 -12.26 60.38 7.29
N ASN A 812 -10.99 60.02 7.49
CA ASN A 812 -9.88 60.98 7.42
C ASN A 812 -9.30 60.92 6.00
N GLU A 813 -9.74 61.83 5.13
CA GLU A 813 -9.33 61.86 3.71
C GLU A 813 -7.82 62.07 3.55
N GLU A 814 -7.17 62.81 4.45
CA GLU A 814 -5.72 63.06 4.43
C GLU A 814 -4.92 61.77 4.61
N LYS A 815 -5.35 60.90 5.54
CA LYS A 815 -4.76 59.56 5.73
C LYS A 815 -5.07 58.61 4.58
N VAL A 816 -6.20 58.78 3.90
CA VAL A 816 -6.54 57.96 2.73
C VAL A 816 -5.61 58.31 1.57
N THR A 817 -5.41 59.60 1.28
CA THR A 817 -4.48 60.07 0.24
C THR A 817 -3.04 59.68 0.56
N GLU A 818 -2.59 59.85 1.80
CA GLU A 818 -1.25 59.46 2.23
C GLU A 818 -0.96 57.97 1.98
N ASN A 819 -1.89 57.07 2.33
CA ASN A 819 -1.71 55.63 2.09
C ASN A 819 -1.80 55.24 0.60
N LEU A 820 -2.57 55.98 -0.20
CA LEU A 820 -2.65 55.77 -1.66
C LEU A 820 -1.39 56.24 -2.38
N ASP A 821 -0.80 57.34 -1.92
CA ASP A 821 0.46 57.89 -2.44
C ASP A 821 1.64 56.99 -2.08
N LEU A 822 1.69 56.49 -0.84
CA LEU A 822 2.69 55.49 -0.43
C LEU A 822 2.63 54.22 -1.28
N ALA A 823 1.43 53.74 -1.63
CA ALA A 823 1.27 52.60 -2.52
C ALA A 823 1.66 52.90 -3.97
N LEU A 824 1.44 54.13 -4.46
CA LEU A 824 1.89 54.57 -5.79
C LEU A 824 3.42 54.68 -5.86
N ILE A 825 4.05 55.22 -4.81
CA ILE A 825 5.52 55.28 -4.67
C ILE A 825 6.08 53.84 -4.71
N GLY A 826 5.53 52.93 -3.90
CA GLY A 826 5.98 51.54 -3.88
C GLY A 826 5.88 50.82 -5.23
N ILE A 827 4.80 51.04 -6.00
CA ILE A 827 4.67 50.46 -7.37
C ILE A 827 5.66 51.11 -8.34
N THR A 828 5.89 52.41 -8.19
CA THR A 828 6.81 53.14 -9.06
C THR A 828 8.25 52.70 -8.85
N GLU A 829 8.67 52.55 -7.59
CA GLU A 829 9.97 51.99 -7.21
C GLU A 829 10.09 50.55 -7.70
N LEU A 830 9.07 49.70 -7.47
CA LEU A 830 9.02 48.33 -7.96
C LEU A 830 9.27 48.25 -9.47
N ASN A 831 8.56 49.06 -10.25
CA ASN A 831 8.70 49.09 -11.70
C ASN A 831 10.10 49.57 -12.15
N ASP A 832 10.68 50.55 -11.47
CA ASP A 832 11.97 51.13 -11.83
C ASP A 832 13.13 50.15 -11.61
N TRP A 833 13.17 49.46 -10.46
CA TRP A 833 14.25 48.51 -10.21
C TRP A 833 14.07 47.21 -11.00
N VAL A 834 12.84 46.73 -11.19
CA VAL A 834 12.57 45.50 -11.98
C VAL A 834 13.00 45.67 -13.44
N SER A 835 12.62 46.78 -14.07
CA SER A 835 12.98 47.04 -15.47
C SER A 835 14.50 47.16 -15.69
N LYS A 836 15.23 47.74 -14.72
CA LYS A 836 16.70 47.84 -14.75
C LYS A 836 17.40 46.50 -14.47
N ALA A 837 16.88 45.72 -13.52
CA ALA A 837 17.49 44.47 -13.06
C ALA A 837 17.24 43.29 -14.00
N LYS A 838 16.14 43.29 -14.77
CA LYS A 838 15.73 42.16 -15.62
C LYS A 838 16.82 41.71 -16.59
N GLY A 839 17.35 42.62 -17.42
CA GLY A 839 18.36 42.29 -18.43
C GLY A 839 19.59 41.54 -17.89
N PRO A 840 20.32 42.08 -16.91
CA PRO A 840 21.56 41.47 -16.43
C PRO A 840 21.37 40.25 -15.49
N LEU A 841 20.26 40.16 -14.75
CA LEU A 841 20.07 39.10 -13.74
C LEU A 841 19.28 37.89 -14.25
N GLU A 842 18.39 38.06 -15.22
CA GLU A 842 17.45 37.01 -15.63
C GLU A 842 18.16 35.73 -16.12
N ILE A 843 19.25 35.87 -16.88
CA ILE A 843 20.01 34.74 -17.41
C ILE A 843 20.71 33.98 -16.28
N SER A 844 21.38 34.68 -15.36
CA SER A 844 22.11 34.05 -14.25
C SER A 844 21.16 33.38 -13.26
N LEU A 845 20.03 34.02 -12.93
CA LEU A 845 19.00 33.42 -12.07
C LEU A 845 18.39 32.19 -12.73
N LYS A 846 18.17 32.22 -14.05
CA LYS A 846 17.69 31.04 -14.80
C LYS A 846 18.73 29.92 -14.79
N ASN A 847 20.00 30.21 -15.05
CA ASN A 847 21.06 29.20 -15.03
C ASN A 847 21.18 28.55 -13.64
N TYR A 848 21.16 29.37 -12.58
CA TYR A 848 21.14 28.89 -11.21
C TYR A 848 19.97 27.92 -10.99
N LEU A 849 18.74 28.37 -11.24
CA LEU A 849 17.54 27.55 -11.02
C LEU A 849 17.58 26.27 -11.83
N ASP A 850 17.95 26.31 -13.11
CA ASP A 850 17.98 25.13 -13.97
C ASP A 850 19.00 24.10 -13.48
N LYS A 851 20.16 24.54 -12.97
CA LYS A 851 21.22 23.66 -12.45
C LYS A 851 20.94 23.17 -11.02
N THR A 852 20.31 23.97 -10.17
CA THR A 852 20.03 23.63 -8.76
C THR A 852 18.70 22.92 -8.57
N ARG A 853 17.80 22.95 -9.56
CA ARG A 853 16.44 22.37 -9.47
C ARG A 853 16.46 20.91 -9.07
N ALA A 854 17.35 20.12 -9.66
CA ALA A 854 17.47 18.69 -9.40
C ALA A 854 18.29 18.34 -8.14
N SER A 855 18.83 19.31 -7.40
CA SER A 855 19.64 19.09 -6.20
C SER A 855 19.10 19.88 -5.00
N LEU A 856 19.39 21.17 -4.89
CA LEU A 856 18.96 22.05 -3.79
C LEU A 856 17.45 22.36 -3.84
N GLY A 857 16.92 22.50 -5.07
CA GLY A 857 15.53 22.89 -5.31
C GLY A 857 14.49 21.78 -5.22
N ILE A 858 14.87 20.52 -5.00
CA ILE A 858 13.95 19.37 -5.10
C ILE A 858 12.71 19.57 -4.21
N ARG A 859 12.91 19.99 -2.96
CA ARG A 859 11.84 20.16 -1.96
C ARG A 859 10.89 21.32 -2.24
N ALA A 860 11.30 22.27 -3.07
CA ALA A 860 10.47 23.40 -3.47
C ALA A 860 9.51 23.04 -4.62
N GLN A 861 9.76 21.93 -5.33
CA GLN A 861 8.92 21.49 -6.45
C GLN A 861 7.61 20.87 -5.97
N GLU A 862 6.56 21.04 -6.78
CA GLU A 862 5.24 20.44 -6.53
C GLU A 862 5.22 18.93 -6.79
N LYS A 863 5.94 18.48 -7.83
CA LYS A 863 5.99 17.07 -8.29
C LYS A 863 7.42 16.61 -8.52
N PHE A 864 7.63 15.30 -8.53
CA PHE A 864 8.91 14.70 -8.90
C PHE A 864 9.19 14.86 -10.39
N ASN A 865 10.46 15.11 -10.75
CA ASN A 865 10.93 14.77 -12.08
C ASN A 865 10.98 13.23 -12.24
N LYS A 866 10.84 12.73 -13.47
CA LYS A 866 10.87 11.30 -13.80
C LYS A 866 12.11 10.59 -13.28
N ASP A 867 13.29 11.21 -13.40
CA ASP A 867 14.55 10.60 -12.94
C ASP A 867 14.60 10.46 -11.42
N LEU A 868 14.16 11.50 -10.71
CA LEU A 868 14.01 11.47 -9.25
C LEU A 868 13.00 10.39 -8.83
N ALA A 869 11.83 10.33 -9.48
CA ALA A 869 10.81 9.33 -9.18
C ALA A 869 11.34 7.88 -9.34
N LEU A 870 12.08 7.60 -10.42
CA LEU A 870 12.70 6.30 -10.64
C LEU A 870 13.79 5.97 -9.61
N TYR A 871 14.60 6.96 -9.23
CA TYR A 871 15.59 6.80 -8.15
C TYR A 871 14.91 6.50 -6.81
N LEU A 872 13.89 7.27 -6.44
CA LEU A 872 13.10 7.07 -5.23
C LEU A 872 12.45 5.69 -5.20
N ALA A 873 11.94 5.23 -6.34
CA ALA A 873 11.34 3.90 -6.45
C ALA A 873 12.35 2.79 -6.11
N ARG A 874 13.58 2.90 -6.62
CA ARG A 874 14.67 1.95 -6.33
C ARG A 874 15.16 2.06 -4.88
N CYS A 875 15.39 3.28 -4.39
CA CYS A 875 15.96 3.53 -3.05
C CYS A 875 14.99 3.12 -1.91
N ASN A 876 13.68 3.23 -2.12
CA ASN A 876 12.67 2.78 -1.15
C ASN A 876 12.23 1.32 -1.35
N ALA A 877 12.74 0.61 -2.36
CA ALA A 877 12.39 -0.79 -2.57
C ALA A 877 13.09 -1.73 -1.57
N ASN A 878 14.23 -1.30 -1.03
CA ASN A 878 15.01 -2.04 -0.05
C ASN A 878 14.62 -1.67 1.38
N HIS A 879 14.68 -2.66 2.26
CA HIS A 879 14.48 -2.49 3.69
C HIS A 879 15.71 -1.84 4.34
N ARG A 880 15.50 -1.01 5.37
CA ARG A 880 16.56 -0.32 6.11
C ARG A 880 16.44 -0.58 7.59
N ASP A 881 17.56 -0.85 8.24
CA ASP A 881 17.60 -1.03 9.69
C ASP A 881 17.43 0.32 10.39
N LEU A 882 16.36 0.46 11.18
CA LEU A 882 16.06 1.64 11.98
C LEU A 882 16.31 1.40 13.49
N SER A 883 16.83 0.23 13.87
CA SER A 883 16.96 -0.19 15.28
C SER A 883 17.79 0.75 16.13
N LEU A 884 18.76 1.49 15.57
CA LEU A 884 19.58 2.43 16.33
C LEU A 884 18.78 3.61 16.91
N ASN A 885 17.59 3.89 16.37
CA ASN A 885 16.70 4.95 16.86
C ASN A 885 15.72 4.49 17.97
N PHE A 886 15.76 3.21 18.36
CA PHE A 886 14.90 2.57 19.37
C PHE A 886 15.78 1.87 20.42
#